data_AF-A0A7V2CKG7-F1
#
_entry.id   AF-A0A7V2CKG7-F1
#
_cell.length_a   1.000
_cell.length_b   1.000
_cell.length_c   1.000
_cell.angle_alpha   90.00
_cell.angle_beta   90.00
_cell.angle_gamma   90.00
#
_symmetry.space_group_name_H-M   'P 1'
#
loop_
_entity.id
_entity.type
_entity.pdbx_description
1 polymer ?
#
loop_
_entity_poly.entity_id
_entity_poly.type
_entity_poly.pdbx_seq_one_letter_code
_entity_poly.pdbx_strand_id
1 'polypeptide(L)'
;MKRTFFRLTVCAPLLAAFAAGSAARAADLGLDRAVPADVFLFVHGVHNPERDFLDKHWAGVWKELRKANLAQEIHNLLAASRTAEEREAFRGWWDKAASLFGAVDWSGLLHREVVFAGRMMFPFPQFMMLTRQEPESLERNLTGLRGLLEELAKAGGGTLVESEVPGGKRWTFLVGQMGITVHLVRCRDVLGLAVGDGLVTEAIELLTGTGDRTPLVKTPRFTSAFKELPHAEDTRFFFDNTAMLGGIDKILAAAAPPPTQEQPAPGQTPAQTPGLPVFRAILAHLRILDYVASVEYTEQLRTIEVSRIALVADARRMALHKVCGPPNPIRKFDEYLPRETTSFSVSSGLDLAAFYEVLLDFVRKDVPEGQTLLDQWEQIQQQIGFDVRKDLLSWVGPTSVSVSLPASSPLALGGGDWVMMLQVTDAPLAREKVNQWLVQLSTLVAQLGGNNPMLAQPLSITPVNIEGAEGFKQVTHPALMMLFRPVIGVKGEYLFVASSPGALKNVLATAAGEHPGILQNETFRREGLVPDGPVSAISFTDLRGQAQQMGTVLGMVGMFGAFIPADDPKAGVFKAVLGMLQKLGPVGAAVDYYESTASISTFDGRRIQTRTITNYKPYVEPPPPASKPADAAAGTEE
;
A
#
# COMPACT_ATOMS: atom_id res chain seq x y z
N MET A 1 24.61 -0.27 0.03
CA MET A 1 23.59 -0.47 -1.04
C MET A 1 22.22 -0.93 -0.52
N LYS A 2 22.07 -2.09 0.15
CA LYS A 2 20.74 -2.67 0.49
C LYS A 2 19.75 -1.75 1.25
N ARG A 3 20.21 -0.78 2.05
CA ARG A 3 19.34 0.20 2.77
C ARG A 3 18.81 1.36 1.90
N THR A 4 19.35 1.60 0.71
CA THR A 4 18.95 2.72 -0.15
C THR A 4 17.83 2.32 -1.11
N PHE A 5 17.88 1.09 -1.64
CA PHE A 5 16.93 0.61 -2.65
C PHE A 5 15.50 0.47 -2.09
N PHE A 6 15.35 -0.01 -0.84
CA PHE A 6 14.05 -0.17 -0.18
C PHE A 6 13.34 1.15 0.14
N ARG A 7 14.06 2.29 0.16
CA ARG A 7 13.46 3.61 0.42
C ARG A 7 12.83 4.23 -0.83
N LEU A 8 13.30 3.89 -2.03
CA LEU A 8 12.74 4.39 -3.29
C LEU A 8 11.40 3.72 -3.63
N THR A 9 11.25 2.42 -3.38
CA THR A 9 10.02 1.67 -3.70
C THR A 9 8.82 2.06 -2.80
N VAL A 10 9.07 2.56 -1.59
CA VAL A 10 8.01 2.98 -0.65
C VAL A 10 7.60 4.45 -0.84
N CYS A 11 8.46 5.30 -1.40
CA CYS A 11 8.11 6.70 -1.66
C CYS A 11 7.14 6.87 -2.85
N ALA A 12 7.17 5.98 -3.84
CA ALA A 12 6.26 6.03 -4.99
C ALA A 12 4.76 5.89 -4.62
N PRO A 13 4.31 4.88 -3.85
CA PRO A 13 2.92 4.79 -3.41
C PRO A 13 2.54 5.89 -2.40
N LEU A 14 3.48 6.41 -1.60
CA LEU A 14 3.22 7.57 -0.73
C LEU A 14 2.98 8.85 -1.55
N LEU A 15 3.78 9.13 -2.58
CA LEU A 15 3.56 10.25 -3.50
C LEU A 15 2.27 10.07 -4.32
N ALA A 16 1.92 8.85 -4.72
CA ALA A 16 0.64 8.56 -5.36
C ALA A 16 -0.55 8.79 -4.40
N ALA A 17 -0.44 8.42 -3.13
CA ALA A 17 -1.46 8.72 -2.11
C ALA A 17 -1.61 10.23 -1.84
N PHE A 18 -0.52 11.01 -1.98
CA PHE A 18 -0.58 12.48 -1.93
C PHE A 18 -1.20 13.13 -3.18
N ALA A 19 -1.33 12.42 -4.31
CA ALA A 19 -1.90 12.96 -5.54
C ALA A 19 -3.44 12.86 -5.64
N ALA A 20 -4.11 12.30 -4.62
CA ALA A 20 -5.53 11.93 -4.66
C ALA A 20 -6.53 13.02 -4.21
N GLY A 21 -6.12 14.31 -4.15
CA GLY A 21 -6.97 15.39 -3.63
C GLY A 21 -6.69 16.73 -4.31
N SER A 22 -7.30 16.93 -5.49
CA SER A 22 -7.23 18.19 -6.24
C SER A 22 -7.87 18.13 -7.64
N ALA A 23 -8.21 19.33 -8.17
CA ALA A 23 -8.09 19.81 -9.56
C ALA A 23 -9.30 20.62 -10.11
N ALA A 24 -9.36 20.98 -11.41
CA ALA A 24 -10.27 21.99 -11.98
C ALA A 24 -10.35 21.90 -13.53
N ARG A 25 -11.29 22.64 -14.17
CA ARG A 25 -11.68 22.41 -15.59
C ARG A 25 -11.29 23.54 -16.59
N ALA A 26 -10.56 23.15 -17.65
CA ALA A 26 -10.43 23.71 -19.03
C ALA A 26 -10.05 25.21 -19.23
N ALA A 27 -9.40 25.67 -20.31
CA ALA A 27 -8.85 25.08 -21.56
C ALA A 27 -7.48 25.78 -21.85
N ASP A 28 -6.51 25.34 -22.67
CA ASP A 28 -6.58 24.65 -23.98
C ASP A 28 -5.71 23.38 -24.12
N LEU A 29 -4.83 23.10 -23.15
CA LEU A 29 -4.05 21.86 -23.07
C LEU A 29 -4.05 21.37 -21.62
N GLY A 30 -4.56 20.16 -21.38
CA GLY A 30 -4.38 19.48 -20.11
C GLY A 30 -2.91 19.14 -19.87
N LEU A 31 -2.49 19.08 -18.61
CA LEU A 31 -1.13 18.69 -18.21
C LEU A 31 -0.79 17.26 -18.64
N ASP A 32 -1.78 16.42 -18.90
CA ASP A 32 -1.59 15.09 -19.47
C ASP A 32 -0.90 15.11 -20.85
N ARG A 33 -1.02 16.22 -21.60
CA ARG A 33 -0.31 16.46 -22.86
C ARG A 33 1.16 16.85 -22.67
N ALA A 34 1.58 17.21 -21.46
CA ALA A 34 2.96 17.54 -21.11
C ALA A 34 3.83 16.31 -20.80
N VAL A 35 3.26 15.10 -20.82
CA VAL A 35 3.97 13.87 -20.44
C VAL A 35 4.55 13.19 -21.68
N PRO A 36 5.88 12.98 -21.78
CA PRO A 36 6.49 12.26 -22.89
C PRO A 36 6.03 10.80 -23.01
N ALA A 37 6.03 10.26 -24.24
CA ALA A 37 5.55 8.91 -24.55
C ALA A 37 6.36 7.75 -23.92
N ASP A 38 7.55 7.99 -23.37
CA ASP A 38 8.47 6.95 -22.86
C ASP A 38 8.52 6.84 -21.33
N VAL A 39 7.56 7.46 -20.63
CA VAL A 39 7.38 7.30 -19.17
C VAL A 39 6.84 5.90 -18.85
N PHE A 40 7.26 5.35 -17.71
CA PHE A 40 6.75 4.08 -17.19
C PHE A 40 5.64 4.25 -16.15
N LEU A 41 5.51 5.44 -15.57
CA LEU A 41 4.51 5.78 -14.57
C LEU A 41 3.89 7.12 -14.95
N PHE A 42 2.57 7.18 -14.86
CA PHE A 42 1.76 8.36 -15.10
C PHE A 42 0.56 8.35 -14.14
N VAL A 43 0.35 9.47 -13.47
CA VAL A 43 -0.83 9.77 -12.67
C VAL A 43 -1.30 11.15 -13.06
N HIS A 44 -2.59 11.34 -13.32
CA HIS A 44 -3.19 12.63 -13.64
C HIS A 44 -4.49 12.82 -12.86
N GLY A 45 -4.55 13.87 -12.04
CA GLY A 45 -5.73 14.30 -11.29
C GLY A 45 -6.36 15.57 -11.87
N VAL A 46 -7.67 15.50 -12.09
CA VAL A 46 -8.66 16.57 -12.35
C VAL A 46 -9.69 16.51 -11.19
N HIS A 47 -10.46 17.55 -10.83
CA HIS A 47 -11.62 17.35 -9.93
C HIS A 47 -12.93 17.35 -10.70
N ASN A 48 -13.82 16.44 -10.31
CA ASN A 48 -15.24 16.78 -10.24
C ASN A 48 -15.47 17.58 -8.93
N PRO A 49 -16.10 18.78 -8.95
CA PRO A 49 -16.63 19.47 -7.77
C PRO A 49 -17.50 18.60 -6.84
N GLU A 50 -18.00 17.47 -7.34
CA GLU A 50 -18.61 16.43 -6.49
C GLU A 50 -17.68 15.94 -5.38
N ARG A 51 -16.36 16.12 -5.47
CA ARG A 51 -15.39 15.76 -4.40
C ARG A 51 -15.18 16.82 -3.32
N ASP A 52 -15.81 18.00 -3.40
CA ASP A 52 -15.61 19.08 -2.41
C ASP A 52 -15.93 18.65 -0.97
N PHE A 53 -16.75 17.61 -0.77
CA PHE A 53 -17.01 17.04 0.56
C PHE A 53 -15.80 16.26 1.12
N LEU A 54 -14.99 15.61 0.27
CA LEU A 54 -13.74 14.94 0.67
C LEU A 54 -12.70 15.96 1.10
N ASP A 55 -12.56 17.07 0.37
CA ASP A 55 -11.63 18.15 0.73
C ASP A 55 -11.98 18.74 2.12
N LYS A 56 -13.28 18.87 2.44
CA LYS A 56 -13.76 19.29 3.76
C LYS A 56 -13.46 18.26 4.86
N HIS A 57 -13.65 16.97 4.59
CA HIS A 57 -13.27 15.89 5.53
C HIS A 57 -11.76 15.86 5.77
N TRP A 58 -10.95 15.91 4.71
CA TRP A 58 -9.49 15.97 4.81
C TRP A 58 -9.00 17.23 5.53
N ALA A 59 -9.62 18.39 5.35
CA ALA A 59 -9.32 19.58 6.13
C ALA A 59 -9.53 19.35 7.65
N GLY A 60 -10.54 18.55 8.03
CA GLY A 60 -10.74 18.05 9.39
C GLY A 60 -9.58 17.15 9.86
N VAL A 61 -9.19 16.16 9.06
CA VAL A 61 -8.05 15.27 9.37
C VAL A 61 -6.75 16.06 9.54
N TRP A 62 -6.45 16.98 8.62
CA TRP A 62 -5.26 17.85 8.68
C TRP A 62 -5.26 18.77 9.91
N LYS A 63 -6.44 19.26 10.34
CA LYS A 63 -6.59 20.05 11.57
C LYS A 63 -6.24 19.23 12.82
N GLU A 64 -6.72 18.00 12.94
CA GLU A 64 -6.35 17.11 14.06
C GLU A 64 -4.88 16.65 13.98
N LEU A 65 -4.34 16.40 12.79
CA LEU A 65 -2.92 16.04 12.61
C LEU A 65 -1.98 17.19 13.01
N ARG A 66 -2.34 18.45 12.69
CA ARG A 66 -1.61 19.64 13.16
C ARG A 66 -1.66 19.75 14.69
N LYS A 67 -2.83 19.55 15.31
CA LYS A 67 -2.97 19.53 16.78
C LYS A 67 -2.15 18.43 17.45
N ALA A 68 -2.02 17.26 16.83
CA ALA A 68 -1.19 16.16 17.33
C ALA A 68 0.31 16.52 17.39
N ASN A 69 0.74 17.57 16.67
CA ASN A 69 2.09 18.15 16.71
C ASN A 69 3.22 17.12 16.49
N LEU A 70 2.98 16.11 15.65
CA LEU A 70 3.91 15.00 15.42
C LEU A 70 5.22 15.46 14.79
N ALA A 71 5.21 16.54 14.01
CA ALA A 71 6.42 17.16 13.46
C ALA A 71 7.38 17.59 14.58
N GLN A 72 6.88 18.18 15.66
CA GLN A 72 7.70 18.56 16.80
C GLN A 72 8.23 17.34 17.57
N GLU A 73 7.44 16.27 17.70
CA GLU A 73 7.89 15.04 18.36
C GLU A 73 8.97 14.30 17.56
N ILE A 74 8.82 14.22 16.24
CA ILE A 74 9.84 13.68 15.33
C ILE A 74 11.11 14.54 15.42
N HIS A 75 10.99 15.86 15.41
CA HIS A 75 12.11 16.77 15.62
C HIS A 75 12.78 16.51 16.99
N ASN A 76 12.02 16.43 18.08
CA ASN A 76 12.55 16.17 19.42
C ASN A 76 13.30 14.83 19.48
N LEU A 77 12.78 13.79 18.83
CA LEU A 77 13.39 12.47 18.74
C LEU A 77 14.71 12.50 17.94
N LEU A 78 14.74 13.18 16.79
CA LEU A 78 15.94 13.36 15.97
C LEU A 78 16.98 14.30 16.60
N ALA A 79 16.53 15.22 17.46
CA ALA A 79 17.36 16.13 18.24
C ALA A 79 17.99 15.43 19.46
N ALA A 80 17.32 14.43 20.03
CA ALA A 80 17.79 13.71 21.22
C ALA A 80 19.07 12.90 20.96
N SER A 81 19.27 12.39 19.74
CA SER A 81 20.46 11.60 19.36
C SER A 81 21.67 12.43 18.93
N ARG A 82 21.63 13.76 19.07
CA ARG A 82 22.67 14.71 18.64
C ARG A 82 23.39 15.33 19.83
N THR A 83 24.63 15.79 19.64
CA THR A 83 25.34 16.65 20.60
C THR A 83 24.63 18.00 20.77
N ALA A 84 25.02 18.80 21.77
CA ALA A 84 24.36 20.09 22.06
C ALA A 84 24.46 21.08 20.88
N GLU A 85 25.65 21.20 20.27
CA GLU A 85 25.93 22.07 19.13
C GLU A 85 25.17 21.63 17.87
N GLU A 86 25.27 20.34 17.51
CA GLU A 86 24.50 19.76 16.40
C GLU A 86 22.99 19.91 16.59
N ARG A 87 22.50 19.93 17.84
CA ARG A 87 21.08 20.07 18.17
C ARG A 87 20.60 21.50 17.97
N GLU A 88 21.41 22.50 18.28
CA GLU A 88 21.09 23.91 18.02
C GLU A 88 21.09 24.20 16.51
N ALA A 89 22.13 23.74 15.80
CA ALA A 89 22.18 23.85 14.34
C ALA A 89 21.00 23.12 13.65
N PHE A 90 20.64 21.92 14.13
CA PHE A 90 19.49 21.17 13.63
C PHE A 90 18.15 21.85 13.91
N ARG A 91 17.98 22.48 15.09
CA ARG A 91 16.79 23.29 15.43
C ARG A 91 16.63 24.48 14.49
N GLY A 92 17.68 25.30 14.35
CA GLY A 92 17.63 26.47 13.47
C GLY A 92 17.35 26.11 12.01
N TRP A 93 17.88 24.98 11.53
CA TRP A 93 17.52 24.42 10.23
C TRP A 93 16.07 23.92 10.17
N TRP A 94 15.61 23.19 11.19
CA TRP A 94 14.26 22.62 11.24
C TRP A 94 13.18 23.69 11.29
N ASP A 95 13.31 24.69 12.16
CA ASP A 95 12.33 25.78 12.30
C ASP A 95 12.21 26.58 11.01
N LYS A 96 13.34 26.79 10.31
CA LYS A 96 13.38 27.42 9.00
C LYS A 96 12.71 26.56 7.92
N ALA A 97 12.99 25.26 7.90
CA ALA A 97 12.36 24.32 6.98
C ALA A 97 10.84 24.22 7.21
N ALA A 98 10.39 24.19 8.48
CA ALA A 98 8.99 24.18 8.86
C ALA A 98 8.27 25.48 8.47
N SER A 99 8.91 26.64 8.65
CA SER A 99 8.41 27.94 8.20
C SER A 99 8.23 27.99 6.68
N LEU A 100 9.25 27.57 5.92
CA LEU A 100 9.20 27.50 4.46
C LEU A 100 8.16 26.49 3.95
N PHE A 101 8.00 25.36 4.63
CA PHE A 101 6.95 24.39 4.33
C PHE A 101 5.55 24.95 4.61
N GLY A 102 5.39 25.73 5.67
CA GLY A 102 4.14 26.43 6.00
C GLY A 102 3.80 27.60 5.07
N ALA A 103 4.78 28.14 4.33
CA ALA A 103 4.58 29.22 3.36
C ALA A 103 3.98 28.71 2.02
N VAL A 104 4.05 27.41 1.75
CA VAL A 104 3.41 26.77 0.59
C VAL A 104 1.97 26.42 0.93
N ASP A 105 1.03 26.87 0.10
CA ASP A 105 -0.35 26.42 0.13
C ASP A 105 -0.46 25.09 -0.61
N TRP A 106 -0.18 24.00 0.12
CA TRP A 106 -0.19 22.63 -0.41
C TRP A 106 -1.56 22.20 -0.95
N SER A 107 -2.64 22.73 -0.37
CA SER A 107 -4.00 22.58 -0.89
C SER A 107 -4.10 23.18 -2.29
N GLY A 108 -3.92 24.50 -2.41
CA GLY A 108 -3.98 25.20 -3.69
C GLY A 108 -2.90 24.82 -4.70
N LEU A 109 -1.77 24.25 -4.24
CA LEU A 109 -0.70 23.73 -5.09
C LEU A 109 -1.20 22.57 -5.94
N LEU A 110 -1.95 21.65 -5.35
CA LEU A 110 -2.50 20.52 -6.09
C LEU A 110 -3.82 20.94 -6.77
N HIS A 111 -4.67 21.72 -6.09
CA HIS A 111 -6.12 21.95 -6.34
C HIS A 111 -6.60 22.30 -7.77
N ARG A 112 -5.77 22.54 -8.81
CA ARG A 112 -6.28 22.78 -10.19
C ARG A 112 -6.02 21.73 -11.26
N GLU A 113 -4.87 21.07 -11.24
CA GLU A 113 -4.53 19.99 -12.18
C GLU A 113 -3.19 19.44 -11.71
N VAL A 114 -3.08 18.13 -11.49
CA VAL A 114 -1.80 17.52 -11.05
C VAL A 114 -1.43 16.37 -11.96
N VAL A 115 -0.19 16.34 -12.43
CA VAL A 115 0.38 15.23 -13.17
C VAL A 115 1.65 14.77 -12.49
N PHE A 116 1.73 13.49 -12.13
CA PHE A 116 2.97 12.84 -11.73
C PHE A 116 3.43 11.88 -12.82
N ALA A 117 4.71 11.91 -13.17
CA ALA A 117 5.30 11.04 -14.17
C ALA A 117 6.69 10.52 -13.76
N GLY A 118 7.01 9.30 -14.16
CA GLY A 118 8.30 8.65 -13.89
C GLY A 118 8.89 8.00 -15.13
N ARG A 119 10.20 8.16 -15.35
CA ARG A 119 10.97 7.55 -16.45
C ARG A 119 12.22 6.83 -15.92
N MET A 120 12.43 5.58 -16.33
CA MET A 120 13.64 4.84 -15.98
C MET A 120 14.79 5.24 -16.92
N MET A 121 15.80 5.92 -16.38
CA MET A 121 16.99 6.37 -17.11
C MET A 121 18.26 6.13 -16.27
N PHE A 122 19.42 6.07 -16.94
CA PHE A 122 20.73 6.05 -16.28
C PHE A 122 21.19 7.49 -15.96
N PRO A 123 21.85 7.75 -14.81
CA PRO A 123 22.15 6.81 -13.72
C PRO A 123 21.01 6.63 -12.70
N PHE A 124 19.97 7.47 -12.73
CA PHE A 124 18.83 7.40 -11.81
C PHE A 124 17.49 7.58 -12.54
N PRO A 125 16.39 6.98 -12.03
CA PRO A 125 15.05 7.27 -12.51
C PRO A 125 14.75 8.76 -12.40
N GLN A 126 14.14 9.31 -13.45
CA GLN A 126 13.66 10.68 -13.49
C GLN A 126 12.20 10.71 -13.02
N PHE A 127 11.84 11.71 -12.22
CA PHE A 127 10.48 11.92 -11.75
C PHE A 127 10.08 13.38 -11.93
N MET A 128 8.80 13.61 -12.17
CA MET A 128 8.23 14.92 -12.42
C MET A 128 6.85 14.99 -11.77
N MET A 129 6.57 16.09 -11.09
CA MET A 129 5.23 16.53 -10.71
C MET A 129 4.97 17.88 -11.37
N LEU A 130 3.94 17.99 -12.21
CA LEU A 130 3.44 19.24 -12.75
C LEU A 130 2.12 19.58 -12.06
N THR A 131 1.93 20.85 -11.76
CA THR A 131 0.75 21.36 -11.04
C THR A 131 0.28 22.66 -11.69
N ARG A 132 -1.01 22.76 -12.02
CA ARG A 132 -1.61 24.03 -12.45
C ARG A 132 -1.96 24.85 -11.21
N GLN A 133 -1.70 26.15 -11.23
CA GLN A 133 -1.94 27.04 -10.09
C GLN A 133 -3.09 28.00 -10.39
N GLU A 134 -3.76 28.49 -9.34
CA GLU A 134 -4.54 29.72 -9.46
C GLU A 134 -3.59 30.93 -9.49
N PRO A 135 -3.95 32.03 -10.17
CA PRO A 135 -3.12 33.25 -10.19
C PRO A 135 -2.77 33.78 -8.79
N GLU A 136 -3.69 33.63 -7.84
CA GLU A 136 -3.52 34.08 -6.45
C GLU A 136 -2.57 33.19 -5.63
N SER A 137 -2.50 31.89 -5.92
CA SER A 137 -1.62 30.93 -5.22
C SER A 137 -0.24 30.79 -5.88
N LEU A 138 -0.14 31.06 -7.20
CA LEU A 138 1.06 30.85 -8.01
C LEU A 138 2.33 31.48 -7.41
N GLU A 139 2.33 32.78 -7.13
CA GLU A 139 3.53 33.47 -6.62
C GLU A 139 3.88 33.05 -5.19
N ARG A 140 2.86 32.79 -4.34
CA ARG A 140 3.05 32.26 -2.98
C ARG A 140 3.72 30.88 -3.01
N ASN A 141 3.17 29.97 -3.80
CA ASN A 141 3.65 28.60 -3.93
C ASN A 141 5.04 28.56 -4.58
N LEU A 142 5.27 29.36 -5.63
CA LEU A 142 6.58 29.53 -6.23
C LEU A 142 7.63 30.01 -5.22
N THR A 143 7.30 31.03 -4.42
CA THR A 143 8.21 31.61 -3.42
C THR A 143 8.54 30.61 -2.32
N GLY A 144 7.53 29.90 -1.78
CA GLY A 144 7.73 28.88 -0.76
C GLY A 144 8.55 27.69 -1.26
N LEU A 145 8.21 27.14 -2.43
CA LEU A 145 8.95 26.02 -3.05
C LEU A 145 10.38 26.41 -3.43
N ARG A 146 10.59 27.62 -3.95
CA ARG A 146 11.93 28.15 -4.22
C ARG A 146 12.74 28.25 -2.92
N GLY A 147 12.18 28.83 -1.87
CA GLY A 147 12.85 28.93 -0.57
C GLY A 147 13.22 27.57 0.02
N LEU A 148 12.34 26.58 -0.08
CA LEU A 148 12.65 25.18 0.29
C LEU A 148 13.84 24.62 -0.50
N LEU A 149 13.89 24.81 -1.82
CA LEU A 149 15.03 24.36 -2.63
C LEU A 149 16.31 25.13 -2.34
N GLU A 150 16.25 26.43 -2.04
CA GLU A 150 17.43 27.22 -1.66
C GLU A 150 18.04 26.72 -0.34
N GLU A 151 17.23 26.33 0.64
CA GLU A 151 17.74 25.76 1.90
C GLU A 151 18.24 24.32 1.75
N LEU A 152 17.60 23.50 0.90
CA LEU A 152 18.12 22.18 0.55
C LEU A 152 19.46 22.27 -0.19
N ALA A 153 19.60 23.25 -1.10
CA ALA A 153 20.87 23.52 -1.79
C ALA A 153 21.96 23.91 -0.80
N LYS A 154 21.69 24.88 0.10
CA LYS A 154 22.64 25.30 1.15
C LYS A 154 23.05 24.15 2.05
N ALA A 155 22.09 23.33 2.51
CA ALA A 155 22.37 22.15 3.33
C ALA A 155 23.19 21.07 2.59
N GLY A 156 23.10 21.00 1.27
CA GLY A 156 23.91 20.16 0.40
C GLY A 156 25.27 20.77 -0.02
N GLY A 157 25.60 21.98 0.42
CA GLY A 157 26.81 22.71 -0.01
C GLY A 157 26.76 23.25 -1.45
N GLY A 158 25.58 23.30 -2.05
CA GLY A 158 25.34 23.81 -3.40
C GLY A 158 24.61 25.15 -3.45
N THR A 159 24.33 25.63 -4.65
CA THR A 159 23.52 26.82 -4.91
C THR A 159 22.36 26.48 -5.85
N LEU A 160 21.28 27.27 -5.77
CA LEU A 160 20.15 27.19 -6.69
C LEU A 160 20.42 28.13 -7.87
N VAL A 161 20.52 27.57 -9.08
CA VAL A 161 20.81 28.32 -10.32
C VAL A 161 19.52 28.60 -11.06
N GLU A 162 19.22 29.88 -11.27
CA GLU A 162 18.09 30.33 -12.11
C GLU A 162 18.48 30.35 -13.59
N SER A 163 17.56 29.92 -14.46
CA SER A 163 17.72 29.84 -15.91
C SER A 163 16.39 30.13 -16.61
N GLU A 164 16.44 30.79 -17.76
CA GLU A 164 15.27 30.96 -18.62
C GLU A 164 15.00 29.67 -19.41
N VAL A 165 13.73 29.35 -19.64
CA VAL A 165 13.25 28.22 -20.45
C VAL A 165 12.07 28.68 -21.33
N PRO A 166 11.70 27.94 -22.39
CA PRO A 166 10.48 28.27 -23.14
C PRO A 166 9.28 28.44 -22.20
N GLY A 167 8.60 29.59 -22.31
CA GLY A 167 7.40 29.89 -21.52
C GLY A 167 7.62 30.25 -20.04
N GLY A 168 8.86 30.36 -19.55
CA GLY A 168 9.12 30.83 -18.18
C GLY A 168 10.52 30.53 -17.65
N LYS A 169 10.60 30.08 -16.40
CA LYS A 169 11.84 30.00 -15.61
C LYS A 169 12.07 28.63 -14.99
N ARG A 170 13.33 28.28 -14.80
CA ARG A 170 13.77 27.04 -14.15
C ARG A 170 14.88 27.31 -13.15
N TRP A 171 14.67 26.86 -11.92
CA TRP A 171 15.64 26.85 -10.84
C TRP A 171 16.18 25.43 -10.68
N THR A 172 17.50 25.25 -10.72
CA THR A 172 18.15 23.95 -10.67
C THR A 172 19.18 23.90 -9.55
N PHE A 173 19.18 22.83 -8.76
CA PHE A 173 20.24 22.57 -7.77
C PHE A 173 20.76 21.13 -7.90
N LEU A 174 22.05 20.94 -7.58
CA LEU A 174 22.73 19.64 -7.64
C LEU A 174 22.80 19.00 -6.25
N VAL A 175 22.21 17.81 -6.10
CA VAL A 175 22.19 17.03 -4.86
C VAL A 175 23.51 16.28 -4.67
N GLY A 176 24.49 16.96 -4.10
CA GLY A 176 25.78 16.38 -3.74
C GLY A 176 26.58 15.80 -4.91
N GLN A 177 27.51 14.89 -4.61
CA GLN A 177 28.44 14.33 -5.60
C GLN A 177 27.81 13.29 -6.56
N MET A 178 26.55 12.89 -6.34
CA MET A 178 25.91 11.85 -7.17
C MET A 178 25.41 12.37 -8.53
N GLY A 179 25.49 13.68 -8.80
CA GLY A 179 25.05 14.26 -10.06
C GLY A 179 23.52 14.35 -10.25
N ILE A 180 22.74 14.12 -9.18
CA ILE A 180 21.28 14.21 -9.21
C ILE A 180 20.88 15.68 -9.23
N THR A 181 20.18 16.12 -10.27
CA THR A 181 19.59 17.47 -10.32
C THR A 181 18.17 17.47 -9.78
N VAL A 182 17.81 18.52 -9.04
CA VAL A 182 16.43 18.84 -8.67
C VAL A 182 16.06 20.17 -9.31
N HIS A 183 14.89 20.21 -9.94
CA HIS A 183 14.39 21.37 -10.66
C HIS A 183 13.06 21.84 -10.07
N LEU A 184 12.92 23.15 -9.87
CA LEU A 184 11.65 23.85 -9.83
C LEU A 184 11.48 24.60 -11.15
N VAL A 185 10.33 24.50 -11.77
CA VAL A 185 10.00 25.14 -13.04
C VAL A 185 8.72 25.93 -12.89
N ARG A 186 8.68 27.10 -13.52
CA ARG A 186 7.45 27.85 -13.80
C ARG A 186 7.31 27.99 -15.31
N CYS A 187 6.22 27.49 -15.87
CA CYS A 187 5.83 27.75 -17.25
C CYS A 187 4.39 28.28 -17.24
N ARG A 188 4.22 29.59 -17.50
CA ARG A 188 2.94 30.30 -17.33
C ARG A 188 2.33 30.10 -15.92
N ASP A 189 1.18 29.43 -15.85
CA ASP A 189 0.38 29.05 -14.68
C ASP A 189 0.75 27.67 -14.10
N VAL A 190 1.71 26.97 -14.71
CA VAL A 190 2.17 25.64 -14.28
C VAL A 190 3.43 25.75 -13.43
N LEU A 191 3.42 25.15 -12.24
CA LEU A 191 4.59 24.87 -11.45
C LEU A 191 4.99 23.39 -11.59
N GLY A 192 6.27 23.14 -11.83
CA GLY A 192 6.84 21.80 -11.94
C GLY A 192 7.93 21.55 -10.90
N LEU A 193 7.90 20.40 -10.24
CA LEU A 193 8.98 19.87 -9.41
C LEU A 193 9.50 18.59 -10.05
N ALA A 194 10.81 18.49 -10.30
CA ALA A 194 11.38 17.33 -10.97
C ALA A 194 12.74 16.91 -10.42
N VAL A 195 13.06 15.63 -10.60
CA VAL A 195 14.36 15.01 -10.34
C VAL A 195 14.91 14.50 -11.67
N GLY A 196 16.06 15.03 -12.07
CA GLY A 196 16.67 14.82 -13.39
C GLY A 196 16.15 15.76 -14.49
N ASP A 197 17.04 16.16 -15.38
CA ASP A 197 16.80 17.23 -16.36
C ASP A 197 15.91 16.82 -17.55
N GLY A 198 16.13 15.62 -18.11
CA GLY A 198 15.52 15.24 -19.40
C GLY A 198 13.98 15.25 -19.38
N LEU A 199 13.37 14.62 -18.36
CA LEU A 199 11.90 14.47 -18.29
C LEU A 199 11.19 15.83 -18.18
N VAL A 200 11.74 16.76 -17.39
CA VAL A 200 11.14 18.10 -17.22
C VAL A 200 11.40 19.00 -18.43
N THR A 201 12.56 18.88 -19.08
CA THR A 201 12.87 19.61 -20.32
C THR A 201 11.91 19.21 -21.45
N GLU A 202 11.71 17.91 -21.67
CA GLU A 202 10.75 17.40 -22.67
C GLU A 202 9.30 17.79 -22.33
N ALA A 203 8.94 17.90 -21.04
CA ALA A 203 7.64 18.38 -20.63
C ALA A 203 7.42 19.88 -20.90
N ILE A 204 8.47 20.71 -20.74
CA ILE A 204 8.42 22.14 -21.12
C ILE A 204 8.25 22.27 -22.64
N GLU A 205 8.97 21.49 -23.45
CA GLU A 205 8.80 21.44 -24.91
C GLU A 205 7.34 21.11 -25.29
N LEU A 206 6.74 20.12 -24.62
CA LEU A 206 5.34 19.72 -24.84
C LEU A 206 4.31 20.77 -24.38
N LEU A 207 4.55 21.44 -23.24
CA LEU A 207 3.69 22.54 -22.74
C LEU A 207 3.71 23.77 -23.64
N THR A 208 4.85 24.03 -24.30
CA THR A 208 5.06 25.24 -25.10
C THR A 208 4.91 25.01 -26.61
N GLY A 209 4.90 23.75 -27.05
CA GLY A 209 4.82 23.38 -28.46
C GLY A 209 6.11 23.60 -29.25
N THR A 210 7.27 23.64 -28.58
CA THR A 210 8.57 23.96 -29.20
C THR A 210 9.41 22.74 -29.59
N GLY A 211 8.89 21.52 -29.47
CA GLY A 211 9.62 20.29 -29.80
C GLY A 211 8.74 19.18 -30.38
N ASP A 212 9.36 18.24 -31.08
CA ASP A 212 8.71 17.16 -31.85
C ASP A 212 8.28 15.95 -30.99
N ARG A 213 8.23 16.10 -29.66
CA ARG A 213 7.89 15.02 -28.75
C ARG A 213 6.41 14.62 -28.90
N THR A 214 6.14 13.32 -28.84
CA THR A 214 4.77 12.80 -28.78
C THR A 214 4.32 12.68 -27.32
N PRO A 215 3.18 13.30 -26.92
CA PRO A 215 2.58 13.06 -25.62
C PRO A 215 2.14 11.61 -25.42
N LEU A 216 2.32 11.08 -24.21
CA LEU A 216 1.86 9.75 -23.78
C LEU A 216 0.40 9.50 -24.16
N VAL A 217 -0.47 10.48 -23.90
CA VAL A 217 -1.93 10.38 -24.15
C VAL A 217 -2.31 10.30 -25.64
N LYS A 218 -1.37 10.58 -26.56
CA LYS A 218 -1.54 10.38 -28.00
C LYS A 218 -0.96 9.05 -28.50
N THR A 219 -0.34 8.25 -27.64
CA THR A 219 0.24 6.96 -28.05
C THR A 219 -0.86 5.90 -28.23
N PRO A 220 -0.79 5.03 -29.27
CA PRO A 220 -1.74 3.94 -29.44
C PRO A 220 -1.81 3.00 -28.23
N ARG A 221 -0.71 2.84 -27.49
CA ARG A 221 -0.62 2.01 -26.29
C ARG A 221 -1.46 2.58 -25.15
N PHE A 222 -1.31 3.87 -24.83
CA PHE A 222 -2.15 4.55 -23.84
C PHE A 222 -3.62 4.54 -24.27
N THR A 223 -3.93 4.93 -25.51
CA THR A 223 -5.31 4.95 -26.01
C THR A 223 -5.96 3.57 -25.96
N SER A 224 -5.22 2.49 -26.27
CA SER A 224 -5.72 1.11 -26.18
C SER A 224 -5.98 0.66 -24.73
N ALA A 225 -5.12 1.06 -23.78
CA ALA A 225 -5.27 0.73 -22.37
C ALA A 225 -6.55 1.32 -21.74
N PHE A 226 -6.92 2.55 -22.13
CA PHE A 226 -8.11 3.25 -21.63
C PHE A 226 -9.37 3.05 -22.47
N LYS A 227 -9.30 2.46 -23.68
CA LYS A 227 -10.42 2.37 -24.63
C LYS A 227 -11.71 1.77 -24.07
N GLU A 228 -11.58 0.82 -23.15
CA GLU A 228 -12.70 0.07 -22.54
C GLU A 228 -12.89 0.42 -21.05
N LEU A 229 -12.19 1.44 -20.55
CA LEU A 229 -12.44 2.03 -19.22
C LEU A 229 -13.50 3.13 -19.33
N PRO A 230 -14.25 3.43 -18.25
CA PRO A 230 -15.08 4.63 -18.17
C PRO A 230 -14.30 5.91 -18.45
N HIS A 231 -15.01 7.00 -18.74
CA HIS A 231 -14.40 8.32 -18.75
C HIS A 231 -13.89 8.66 -17.34
N ALA A 232 -12.64 9.11 -17.22
CA ALA A 232 -12.08 9.56 -15.96
C ALA A 232 -12.51 11.01 -15.70
N GLU A 233 -13.12 11.25 -14.55
CA GLU A 233 -13.49 12.60 -14.10
C GLU A 233 -12.51 13.11 -13.04
N ASP A 234 -11.98 12.19 -12.23
CA ASP A 234 -11.08 12.49 -11.13
C ASP A 234 -9.64 12.13 -11.51
N THR A 235 -9.33 10.84 -11.60
CA THR A 235 -7.93 10.36 -11.72
C THR A 235 -7.75 9.43 -12.92
N ARG A 236 -6.62 9.55 -13.62
CA ARG A 236 -6.08 8.53 -14.54
C ARG A 236 -4.74 8.03 -14.04
N PHE A 237 -4.60 6.72 -13.90
CA PHE A 237 -3.34 6.05 -13.57
C PHE A 237 -2.91 5.15 -14.72
N PHE A 238 -1.64 5.21 -15.11
CA PHE A 238 -1.04 4.30 -16.09
C PHE A 238 0.36 3.90 -15.67
N PHE A 239 0.63 2.61 -15.65
CA PHE A 239 1.94 2.02 -15.36
C PHE A 239 2.33 1.08 -16.48
N ASP A 240 3.37 1.44 -17.23
CA ASP A 240 3.94 0.66 -18.32
C ASP A 240 5.13 -0.16 -17.80
N ASN A 241 4.87 -1.42 -17.44
CA ASN A 241 5.88 -2.34 -16.96
C ASN A 241 6.94 -2.63 -18.04
N THR A 242 6.56 -2.64 -19.32
CA THR A 242 7.49 -2.82 -20.44
C THR A 242 8.47 -1.65 -20.53
N ALA A 243 7.99 -0.40 -20.41
CA ALA A 243 8.85 0.78 -20.36
C ALA A 243 9.76 0.80 -19.12
N MET A 244 9.24 0.42 -17.94
CA MET A 244 10.04 0.33 -16.71
C MET A 244 11.19 -0.67 -16.87
N LEU A 245 10.88 -1.91 -17.26
CA LEU A 245 11.86 -2.99 -17.36
C LEU A 245 12.87 -2.72 -18.48
N GLY A 246 12.43 -2.20 -19.63
CA GLY A 246 13.33 -1.77 -20.71
C GLY A 246 14.26 -0.62 -20.31
N GLY A 247 13.83 0.28 -19.43
CA GLY A 247 14.70 1.30 -18.84
C GLY A 247 15.69 0.73 -17.82
N ILE A 248 15.29 -0.25 -17.02
CA ILE A 248 16.21 -0.99 -16.13
C ILE A 248 17.26 -1.73 -16.95
N ASP A 249 16.88 -2.42 -18.02
CA ASP A 249 17.83 -3.12 -18.90
C ASP A 249 18.88 -2.16 -19.50
N LYS A 250 18.48 -0.93 -19.90
CA LYS A 250 19.41 0.13 -20.32
C LYS A 250 20.35 0.58 -19.20
N ILE A 251 19.85 0.75 -17.97
CA ILE A 251 20.67 1.09 -16.79
C ILE A 251 21.69 -0.01 -16.52
N LEU A 252 21.28 -1.28 -16.55
CA LEU A 252 22.16 -2.43 -16.33
C LEU A 252 23.17 -2.64 -17.47
N ALA A 253 22.85 -2.22 -18.69
CA ALA A 253 23.78 -2.24 -19.82
C ALA A 253 24.82 -1.11 -19.72
N ALA A 254 24.40 0.11 -19.33
CA ALA A 254 25.29 1.25 -19.14
C ALA A 254 26.19 1.13 -17.88
N ALA A 255 25.73 0.40 -16.85
CA ALA A 255 26.51 0.10 -15.65
C ALA A 255 27.45 -1.10 -15.81
N ALA A 256 27.35 -1.88 -16.90
CA ALA A 256 28.31 -2.93 -17.19
C ALA A 256 29.66 -2.29 -17.55
N PRO A 257 30.80 -2.86 -17.09
CA PRO A 257 32.10 -2.38 -17.54
C PRO A 257 32.18 -2.48 -19.08
N PRO A 258 32.82 -1.50 -19.76
CA PRO A 258 33.04 -1.62 -21.20
C PRO A 258 33.80 -2.93 -21.47
N PRO A 259 33.50 -3.63 -22.59
CA PRO A 259 34.20 -4.85 -22.92
C PRO A 259 35.69 -4.54 -23.05
N THR A 260 36.50 -5.05 -22.11
CA THR A 260 37.96 -4.99 -22.20
C THR A 260 38.38 -5.66 -23.50
N GLN A 261 39.22 -4.98 -24.29
CA GLN A 261 39.71 -5.53 -25.57
C GLN A 261 40.57 -6.79 -25.37
N GLU A 262 41.07 -7.02 -24.16
CA GLU A 262 41.52 -8.33 -23.72
C GLU A 262 40.34 -9.31 -23.73
N GLN A 263 40.25 -10.10 -24.79
CA GLN A 263 39.49 -11.36 -24.76
C GLN A 263 39.97 -12.14 -23.53
N PRO A 264 39.05 -12.58 -22.65
CA PRO A 264 39.46 -13.40 -21.51
C PRO A 264 40.17 -14.64 -22.04
N ALA A 265 41.28 -15.02 -21.38
CA ALA A 265 42.12 -16.12 -21.84
C ALA A 265 41.28 -17.40 -22.04
N PRO A 266 41.58 -18.27 -23.02
CA PRO A 266 40.79 -19.46 -23.30
C PRO A 266 40.52 -20.29 -22.03
N GLY A 267 39.26 -20.35 -21.60
CA GLY A 267 38.83 -21.01 -20.36
C GLY A 267 38.47 -20.07 -19.19
N GLN A 268 38.67 -18.76 -19.30
CA GLN A 268 38.22 -17.78 -18.31
C GLN A 268 36.85 -17.20 -18.67
N THR A 269 35.87 -17.36 -17.79
CA THR A 269 34.60 -16.64 -17.87
C THR A 269 34.84 -15.18 -17.47
N PRO A 270 34.38 -14.17 -18.24
CA PRO A 270 34.52 -12.78 -17.85
C PRO A 270 33.84 -12.53 -16.50
N ALA A 271 34.49 -11.74 -15.63
CA ALA A 271 34.03 -11.48 -14.27
C ALA A 271 32.68 -10.75 -14.26
N GLN A 272 31.60 -11.49 -14.07
CA GLN A 272 30.25 -10.93 -13.95
C GLN A 272 30.08 -10.30 -12.57
N THR A 273 29.40 -9.15 -12.50
CA THR A 273 29.01 -8.54 -11.21
C THR A 273 28.15 -9.53 -10.40
N PRO A 274 28.57 -9.95 -9.20
CA PRO A 274 27.85 -10.94 -8.41
C PRO A 274 26.39 -10.52 -8.16
N GLY A 275 25.45 -11.44 -8.44
CA GLY A 275 24.02 -11.20 -8.29
C GLY A 275 23.32 -10.48 -9.44
N LEU A 276 24.04 -9.92 -10.43
CA LEU A 276 23.41 -9.32 -11.61
C LEU A 276 22.59 -10.31 -12.47
N PRO A 277 23.03 -11.58 -12.69
CA PRO A 277 22.20 -12.57 -13.38
C PRO A 277 20.91 -12.88 -12.63
N VAL A 278 21.01 -13.10 -11.30
CA VAL A 278 19.86 -13.32 -10.40
C VAL A 278 18.85 -12.18 -10.51
N PHE A 279 19.32 -10.93 -10.48
CA PHE A 279 18.46 -9.76 -10.63
C PHE A 279 17.77 -9.72 -12.00
N ARG A 280 18.49 -9.98 -13.10
CA ARG A 280 17.90 -10.05 -14.44
C ARG A 280 16.85 -11.17 -14.58
N ALA A 281 17.06 -12.32 -13.95
CA ALA A 281 16.07 -13.40 -13.93
C ALA A 281 14.79 -13.01 -13.15
N ILE A 282 14.93 -12.32 -12.00
CA ILE A 282 13.77 -11.74 -11.28
C ILE A 282 13.00 -10.77 -12.19
N LEU A 283 13.69 -9.86 -12.88
CA LEU A 283 13.05 -8.94 -13.83
C LEU A 283 12.36 -9.68 -14.98
N ALA A 284 12.93 -10.78 -15.48
CA ALA A 284 12.32 -11.60 -16.53
C ALA A 284 11.00 -12.25 -16.08
N HIS A 285 10.87 -12.65 -14.82
CA HIS A 285 9.59 -13.09 -14.26
C HIS A 285 8.57 -11.95 -14.18
N LEU A 286 8.99 -10.73 -13.79
CA LEU A 286 8.12 -9.55 -13.72
C LEU A 286 7.59 -9.09 -15.08
N ARG A 287 8.19 -9.53 -16.21
CA ARG A 287 7.69 -9.24 -17.58
C ARG A 287 6.32 -9.86 -17.90
N ILE A 288 5.73 -10.67 -17.03
CA ILE A 288 4.38 -11.20 -17.24
C ILE A 288 3.31 -10.09 -17.30
N LEU A 289 3.53 -8.99 -16.59
CA LEU A 289 2.67 -7.81 -16.62
C LEU A 289 3.04 -6.94 -17.83
N ASP A 290 2.06 -6.54 -18.64
CA ASP A 290 2.27 -5.62 -19.77
C ASP A 290 2.12 -4.17 -19.28
N TYR A 291 0.95 -3.84 -18.73
CA TYR A 291 0.65 -2.54 -18.13
C TYR A 291 -0.47 -2.65 -17.07
N VAL A 292 -0.58 -1.62 -16.25
CA VAL A 292 -1.75 -1.33 -15.42
C VAL A 292 -2.36 0.00 -15.85
N ALA A 293 -3.68 0.06 -15.97
CA ALA A 293 -4.42 1.30 -16.23
C ALA A 293 -5.62 1.38 -15.28
N SER A 294 -5.87 2.52 -14.65
CA SER A 294 -7.12 2.76 -13.93
C SER A 294 -7.66 4.17 -14.12
N VAL A 295 -8.98 4.27 -13.97
CA VAL A 295 -9.73 5.53 -13.93
C VAL A 295 -10.48 5.64 -12.62
N GLU A 296 -10.60 6.86 -12.13
CA GLU A 296 -11.40 7.23 -10.97
C GLU A 296 -12.40 8.32 -11.36
N TYR A 297 -13.61 8.20 -10.85
CA TYR A 297 -14.67 9.20 -10.96
C TYR A 297 -15.55 9.17 -9.71
N THR A 298 -16.25 10.26 -9.43
CA THR A 298 -17.10 10.40 -8.25
C THR A 298 -18.56 10.54 -8.68
N GLU A 299 -19.44 9.80 -8.02
CA GLU A 299 -20.90 9.88 -8.16
C GLU A 299 -21.49 10.20 -6.78
N GLN A 300 -21.90 11.44 -6.53
CA GLN A 300 -22.42 11.89 -5.23
C GLN A 300 -21.39 11.66 -4.10
N LEU A 301 -21.73 10.89 -3.07
CA LEU A 301 -20.86 10.54 -1.94
C LEU A 301 -20.14 9.21 -2.16
N ARG A 302 -19.76 8.91 -3.41
CA ARG A 302 -19.09 7.65 -3.81
C ARG A 302 -17.97 7.93 -4.78
N THR A 303 -16.81 7.36 -4.52
CA THR A 303 -15.70 7.33 -5.51
C THR A 303 -15.60 5.92 -6.07
N ILE A 304 -15.52 5.83 -7.40
CA ILE A 304 -15.53 4.59 -8.15
C ILE A 304 -14.22 4.48 -8.93
N GLU A 305 -13.42 3.48 -8.61
CA GLU A 305 -12.24 3.11 -9.40
C GLU A 305 -12.58 1.96 -10.34
N VAL A 306 -12.16 2.04 -11.60
CA VAL A 306 -12.11 0.89 -12.50
C VAL A 306 -10.69 0.72 -13.00
N SER A 307 -10.08 -0.41 -12.63
CA SER A 307 -8.68 -0.73 -12.93
C SER A 307 -8.54 -2.00 -13.77
N ARG A 308 -7.44 -2.06 -14.51
CA ARG A 308 -7.11 -3.14 -15.45
C ARG A 308 -5.63 -3.45 -15.38
N ILE A 309 -5.32 -4.73 -15.17
CA ILE A 309 -3.96 -5.28 -15.27
C ILE A 309 -3.93 -6.15 -16.51
N ALA A 310 -3.18 -5.72 -17.53
CA ALA A 310 -2.96 -6.51 -18.74
C ALA A 310 -1.72 -7.39 -18.57
N LEU A 311 -1.82 -8.65 -18.96
CA LEU A 311 -0.68 -9.55 -19.11
C LEU A 311 -0.14 -9.49 -20.54
N VAL A 312 1.15 -9.79 -20.73
CA VAL A 312 1.76 -9.86 -22.07
C VAL A 312 1.11 -10.95 -22.94
N ALA A 313 1.16 -10.77 -24.26
CA ALA A 313 0.41 -11.61 -25.21
C ALA A 313 0.74 -13.11 -25.12
N ASP A 314 1.97 -13.44 -24.74
CA ASP A 314 2.49 -14.79 -24.54
C ASP A 314 2.51 -15.25 -23.07
N ALA A 315 1.92 -14.48 -22.13
CA ALA A 315 1.94 -14.76 -20.69
C ALA A 315 1.58 -16.20 -20.34
N ARG A 316 0.64 -16.84 -21.06
CA ARG A 316 0.27 -18.27 -20.90
C ARG A 316 1.43 -19.27 -21.02
N ARG A 317 2.58 -18.86 -21.57
CA ARG A 317 3.83 -19.64 -21.66
C ARG A 317 4.79 -19.36 -20.51
N MET A 318 4.60 -18.27 -19.78
CA MET A 318 5.43 -17.87 -18.65
C MET A 318 5.01 -18.63 -17.39
N ALA A 319 5.98 -19.01 -16.56
CA ALA A 319 5.73 -19.88 -15.41
C ALA A 319 4.77 -19.25 -14.37
N LEU A 320 4.83 -17.93 -14.19
CA LEU A 320 3.92 -17.19 -13.28
C LEU A 320 2.46 -17.13 -13.76
N HIS A 321 2.13 -17.46 -15.01
CA HIS A 321 0.72 -17.46 -15.45
C HIS A 321 -0.09 -18.56 -14.78
N LYS A 322 0.55 -19.69 -14.45
CA LYS A 322 -0.06 -20.74 -13.61
C LYS A 322 -0.34 -20.28 -12.18
N VAL A 323 0.42 -19.31 -11.68
CA VAL A 323 0.29 -18.76 -10.32
C VAL A 323 -0.82 -17.71 -10.28
N CYS A 324 -0.81 -16.77 -11.22
CA CYS A 324 -1.72 -15.63 -11.26
C CYS A 324 -3.04 -15.89 -12.00
N GLY A 325 -3.12 -17.00 -12.75
CA GLY A 325 -4.34 -17.43 -13.42
C GLY A 325 -5.28 -18.09 -12.42
N PRO A 326 -6.41 -17.46 -12.01
CA PRO A 326 -7.38 -18.08 -11.12
C PRO A 326 -7.91 -19.39 -11.74
N PRO A 327 -7.63 -20.56 -11.14
CA PRO A 327 -7.97 -21.83 -11.78
C PRO A 327 -9.47 -22.11 -11.75
N ASN A 328 -10.17 -21.55 -10.75
CA ASN A 328 -11.61 -21.72 -10.55
C ASN A 328 -12.27 -20.35 -10.30
N PRO A 329 -13.05 -19.80 -11.25
CA PRO A 329 -13.87 -18.61 -10.99
C PRO A 329 -14.92 -18.87 -9.89
N ILE A 330 -15.00 -17.97 -8.92
CA ILE A 330 -15.98 -17.98 -7.83
C ILE A 330 -17.38 -17.79 -8.44
N ARG A 331 -18.31 -18.72 -8.14
CA ARG A 331 -19.72 -18.66 -8.59
C ARG A 331 -20.73 -18.40 -7.47
N LYS A 332 -20.35 -18.71 -6.23
CA LYS A 332 -21.12 -18.47 -5.01
C LYS A 332 -20.16 -17.87 -3.99
N PHE A 333 -20.16 -16.55 -3.87
CA PHE A 333 -19.29 -15.85 -2.93
C PHE A 333 -19.92 -15.75 -1.53
N ASP A 334 -21.25 -15.82 -1.48
CA ASP A 334 -22.13 -15.58 -0.34
C ASP A 334 -22.36 -16.82 0.55
N GLU A 335 -21.98 -18.02 0.07
CA GLU A 335 -22.24 -19.31 0.73
C GLU A 335 -21.79 -19.36 2.20
N TYR A 336 -20.63 -18.77 2.52
CA TYR A 336 -20.05 -18.76 3.86
C TYR A 336 -20.13 -17.39 4.56
N LEU A 337 -20.99 -16.49 4.10
CA LEU A 337 -21.05 -15.10 4.57
C LEU A 337 -22.38 -14.83 5.30
N PRO A 338 -22.43 -14.90 6.64
CA PRO A 338 -23.62 -14.55 7.41
C PRO A 338 -24.11 -13.13 7.12
N ARG A 339 -25.40 -12.88 7.31
CA ARG A 339 -26.02 -11.56 7.16
C ARG A 339 -25.32 -10.49 8.01
N GLU A 340 -24.79 -10.84 9.17
CA GLU A 340 -24.14 -9.90 10.10
C GLU A 340 -22.69 -9.60 9.71
N THR A 341 -22.16 -10.18 8.62
CA THR A 341 -20.79 -9.91 8.13
C THR A 341 -20.57 -8.42 7.90
N THR A 342 -19.57 -7.86 8.60
CA THR A 342 -19.13 -6.46 8.46
C THR A 342 -18.03 -6.31 7.41
N SER A 343 -17.19 -7.32 7.21
CA SER A 343 -16.19 -7.33 6.14
C SER A 343 -15.99 -8.75 5.62
N PHE A 344 -15.77 -8.89 4.32
CA PHE A 344 -15.34 -10.14 3.72
C PHE A 344 -14.37 -9.92 2.56
N SER A 345 -13.60 -10.95 2.25
CA SER A 345 -12.83 -11.07 1.01
C SER A 345 -12.88 -12.52 0.55
N VAL A 346 -13.42 -12.76 -0.63
CA VAL A 346 -13.46 -14.07 -1.30
C VAL A 346 -12.55 -13.96 -2.52
N SER A 347 -11.55 -14.83 -2.62
CA SER A 347 -10.59 -14.82 -3.74
C SER A 347 -10.33 -16.24 -4.20
N SER A 348 -10.35 -16.46 -5.52
CA SER A 348 -9.84 -17.70 -6.12
C SER A 348 -8.32 -17.84 -5.97
N GLY A 349 -7.66 -16.77 -5.47
CA GLY A 349 -6.30 -16.75 -4.96
C GLY A 349 -5.21 -17.06 -5.99
N LEU A 350 -4.11 -17.60 -5.47
CA LEU A 350 -2.93 -17.99 -6.24
C LEU A 350 -2.69 -19.49 -6.01
N ASP A 351 -2.24 -20.19 -7.05
CA ASP A 351 -1.73 -21.55 -6.89
C ASP A 351 -0.38 -21.51 -6.15
N LEU A 352 -0.43 -21.72 -4.83
CA LEU A 352 0.74 -21.69 -3.94
C LEU A 352 1.71 -22.84 -4.25
N ALA A 353 1.22 -23.99 -4.72
CA ALA A 353 2.06 -25.09 -5.15
C ALA A 353 2.83 -24.71 -6.43
N ALA A 354 2.13 -24.20 -7.45
CA ALA A 354 2.79 -23.68 -8.65
C ALA A 354 3.76 -22.54 -8.35
N PHE A 355 3.44 -21.64 -7.41
CA PHE A 355 4.34 -20.56 -7.00
C PHE A 355 5.62 -21.09 -6.36
N TYR A 356 5.48 -22.06 -5.46
CA TYR A 356 6.62 -22.74 -4.84
C TYR A 356 7.50 -23.44 -5.88
N GLU A 357 6.92 -24.14 -6.85
CA GLU A 357 7.68 -24.72 -7.97
C GLU A 357 8.42 -23.66 -8.79
N VAL A 358 7.81 -22.49 -9.06
CA VAL A 358 8.50 -21.37 -9.74
C VAL A 358 9.68 -20.87 -8.92
N LEU A 359 9.56 -20.77 -7.59
CA LEU A 359 10.66 -20.37 -6.72
C LEU A 359 11.80 -21.40 -6.71
N LEU A 360 11.48 -22.69 -6.61
CA LEU A 360 12.48 -23.77 -6.65
C LEU A 360 13.20 -23.82 -8.01
N ASP A 361 12.46 -23.65 -9.11
CA ASP A 361 13.03 -23.59 -10.45
C ASP A 361 13.95 -22.38 -10.64
N PHE A 362 13.53 -21.20 -10.17
CA PHE A 362 14.35 -19.99 -10.18
C PHE A 362 15.64 -20.18 -9.37
N VAL A 363 15.57 -20.72 -8.15
CA VAL A 363 16.78 -21.01 -7.36
C VAL A 363 17.68 -22.00 -8.11
N ARG A 364 17.13 -23.07 -8.69
CA ARG A 364 17.92 -24.08 -9.41
C ARG A 364 18.62 -23.55 -10.66
N LYS A 365 17.97 -22.64 -11.40
CA LYS A 365 18.40 -22.19 -12.73
C LYS A 365 19.21 -20.89 -12.70
N ASP A 366 18.82 -19.95 -11.85
CA ASP A 366 19.26 -18.55 -11.94
C ASP A 366 20.11 -18.09 -10.75
N VAL A 367 20.14 -18.86 -9.64
CA VAL A 367 20.94 -18.55 -8.45
C VAL A 367 22.28 -19.31 -8.48
N PRO A 368 23.44 -18.62 -8.35
CA PRO A 368 24.73 -19.28 -8.17
C PRO A 368 24.70 -20.22 -6.95
N GLU A 369 25.27 -21.42 -7.09
CA GLU A 369 25.20 -22.49 -6.07
C GLU A 369 23.76 -22.92 -5.72
N GLY A 370 22.78 -22.61 -6.60
CA GLY A 370 21.37 -22.85 -6.38
C GLY A 370 21.01 -24.29 -6.00
N GLN A 371 21.65 -25.30 -6.62
CA GLN A 371 21.44 -26.69 -6.22
C GLN A 371 21.88 -26.94 -4.78
N THR A 372 23.03 -26.43 -4.35
CA THR A 372 23.51 -26.56 -2.96
C THR A 372 22.58 -25.86 -1.96
N LEU A 373 21.98 -24.72 -2.33
CA LEU A 373 20.95 -24.08 -1.51
C LEU A 373 19.66 -24.91 -1.42
N LEU A 374 19.27 -25.59 -2.50
CA LEU A 374 18.14 -26.52 -2.49
C LEU A 374 18.42 -27.78 -1.66
N ASP A 375 19.64 -28.33 -1.73
CA ASP A 375 20.06 -29.47 -0.92
C ASP A 375 20.06 -29.10 0.58
N GLN A 376 20.54 -27.91 0.93
CA GLN A 376 20.46 -27.37 2.30
C GLN A 376 19.01 -27.17 2.75
N TRP A 377 18.14 -26.66 1.87
CA TRP A 377 16.72 -26.50 2.16
C TRP A 377 16.01 -27.84 2.38
N GLU A 378 16.36 -28.87 1.62
CA GLU A 378 15.86 -30.23 1.85
C GLU A 378 16.36 -30.82 3.17
N GLN A 379 17.63 -30.61 3.52
CA GLN A 379 18.17 -30.99 4.84
C GLN A 379 17.46 -30.28 6.00
N ILE A 380 17.14 -28.99 5.87
CA ILE A 380 16.38 -28.23 6.88
C ILE A 380 14.97 -28.82 7.06
N GLN A 381 14.27 -29.11 5.96
CA GLN A 381 12.96 -29.76 6.00
C GLN A 381 13.01 -31.14 6.67
N GLN A 382 14.05 -31.94 6.39
CA GLN A 382 14.28 -33.23 7.04
C GLN A 382 14.59 -33.09 8.55
N GLN A 383 15.39 -32.09 8.96
CA GLN A 383 15.71 -31.82 10.37
C GLN A 383 14.49 -31.35 11.17
N ILE A 384 13.61 -30.55 10.56
CA ILE A 384 12.35 -30.09 11.18
C ILE A 384 11.29 -31.22 11.16
N GLY A 385 11.42 -32.18 10.23
CA GLY A 385 10.42 -33.23 10.01
C GLY A 385 9.16 -32.69 9.30
N PHE A 386 9.33 -31.70 8.42
CA PHE A 386 8.25 -31.03 7.69
C PHE A 386 8.69 -30.67 6.27
N ASP A 387 8.03 -31.27 5.28
CA ASP A 387 8.23 -31.01 3.86
C ASP A 387 7.12 -30.08 3.36
N VAL A 388 7.47 -28.85 2.93
CA VAL A 388 6.49 -27.83 2.51
C VAL A 388 5.61 -28.33 1.36
N ARG A 389 6.17 -29.13 0.44
CA ARG A 389 5.40 -29.66 -0.70
C ARG A 389 4.45 -30.76 -0.25
N LYS A 390 4.89 -31.70 0.59
CA LYS A 390 4.08 -32.87 0.99
C LYS A 390 3.12 -32.60 2.15
N ASP A 391 3.51 -31.77 3.11
CA ASP A 391 2.80 -31.57 4.38
C ASP A 391 1.92 -30.31 4.41
N LEU A 392 2.03 -29.42 3.41
CA LEU A 392 1.20 -28.22 3.27
C LEU A 392 0.65 -28.05 1.85
N LEU A 393 1.50 -27.89 0.83
CA LEU A 393 1.07 -27.52 -0.51
C LEU A 393 0.40 -28.65 -1.31
N SER A 394 0.46 -29.90 -0.83
CA SER A 394 -0.21 -31.06 -1.42
C SER A 394 -1.73 -31.04 -1.26
N TRP A 395 -2.22 -30.42 -0.18
CA TRP A 395 -3.63 -30.41 0.20
C TRP A 395 -4.23 -29.00 0.29
N VAL A 396 -3.43 -27.92 0.22
CA VAL A 396 -3.93 -26.54 0.19
C VAL A 396 -4.34 -26.13 -1.23
N GLY A 397 -5.60 -25.76 -1.40
CA GLY A 397 -6.14 -25.16 -2.61
C GLY A 397 -5.93 -23.65 -2.68
N PRO A 398 -6.16 -23.04 -3.86
CA PRO A 398 -5.87 -21.62 -4.10
C PRO A 398 -6.97 -20.68 -3.57
N THR A 399 -8.22 -21.16 -3.47
CA THR A 399 -9.34 -20.31 -3.02
C THR A 399 -9.24 -20.02 -1.52
N SER A 400 -9.49 -18.76 -1.15
CA SER A 400 -9.53 -18.31 0.23
C SER A 400 -10.74 -17.41 0.48
N VAL A 401 -11.28 -17.49 1.70
CA VAL A 401 -12.34 -16.61 2.18
C VAL A 401 -11.92 -16.05 3.54
N SER A 402 -12.10 -14.75 3.73
CA SER A 402 -11.99 -14.09 5.03
C SER A 402 -13.33 -13.42 5.34
N VAL A 403 -13.79 -13.55 6.57
CA VAL A 403 -15.07 -13.04 7.08
C VAL A 403 -14.80 -12.35 8.42
N SER A 404 -15.32 -11.14 8.61
CA SER A 404 -15.35 -10.42 9.88
C SER A 404 -16.80 -10.20 10.30
N LEU A 405 -17.06 -10.36 11.59
CA LEU A 405 -18.36 -10.33 12.22
C LEU A 405 -18.33 -9.40 13.45
N PRO A 406 -19.47 -8.86 13.89
CA PRO A 406 -19.61 -8.27 15.23
C PRO A 406 -19.19 -9.30 16.28
N ALA A 407 -18.58 -8.83 17.38
CA ALA A 407 -18.13 -9.72 18.44
C ALA A 407 -19.32 -10.44 19.10
N SER A 408 -19.32 -11.78 19.08
CA SER A 408 -20.28 -12.60 19.84
C SER A 408 -20.06 -12.51 21.35
N SER A 409 -18.84 -12.12 21.78
CA SER A 409 -18.50 -11.78 23.15
C SER A 409 -17.47 -10.64 23.14
N PRO A 410 -17.68 -9.53 23.86
CA PRO A 410 -16.72 -8.42 23.89
C PRO A 410 -15.41 -8.86 24.56
N LEU A 411 -14.32 -8.82 23.80
CA LEU A 411 -12.97 -8.96 24.33
C LEU A 411 -12.54 -7.69 25.07
N ALA A 412 -11.62 -7.81 26.03
CA ALA A 412 -11.16 -6.68 26.84
C ALA A 412 -10.41 -5.60 26.04
N LEU A 413 -9.89 -5.93 24.86
CA LEU A 413 -9.27 -4.98 23.92
C LEU A 413 -10.22 -4.57 22.78
N GLY A 414 -11.50 -4.94 22.84
CA GLY A 414 -12.42 -4.86 21.72
C GLY A 414 -12.04 -5.81 20.57
N GLY A 415 -12.53 -5.49 19.37
CA GLY A 415 -12.34 -6.29 18.16
C GLY A 415 -13.55 -7.16 17.83
N GLY A 416 -13.81 -7.34 16.53
CA GLY A 416 -14.86 -8.23 16.02
C GLY A 416 -14.43 -9.70 16.03
N ASP A 417 -15.40 -10.59 15.81
CA ASP A 417 -15.13 -11.98 15.49
C ASP A 417 -14.66 -12.10 14.03
N TRP A 418 -13.94 -13.17 13.68
CA TRP A 418 -13.51 -13.45 12.32
C TRP A 418 -13.41 -14.94 12.02
N VAL A 419 -13.53 -15.29 10.73
CA VAL A 419 -13.34 -16.63 10.18
C VAL A 419 -12.53 -16.52 8.89
N MET A 420 -11.39 -17.20 8.84
CA MET A 420 -10.61 -17.43 7.64
C MET A 420 -10.83 -18.87 7.17
N MET A 421 -11.01 -19.05 5.87
CA MET A 421 -11.12 -20.34 5.20
C MET A 421 -10.07 -20.42 4.10
N LEU A 422 -9.35 -21.52 4.06
CA LEU A 422 -8.45 -21.90 2.97
C LEU A 422 -9.01 -23.15 2.32
N GLN A 423 -9.16 -23.16 1.00
CA GLN A 423 -9.61 -24.35 0.29
C GLN A 423 -8.64 -25.51 0.53
N VAL A 424 -9.17 -26.72 0.60
CA VAL A 424 -8.37 -27.94 0.66
C VAL A 424 -8.75 -28.89 -0.47
N THR A 425 -7.74 -29.44 -1.14
CA THR A 425 -7.87 -30.42 -2.23
C THR A 425 -7.94 -31.86 -1.69
N ASP A 426 -7.42 -32.10 -0.48
CA ASP A 426 -7.50 -33.37 0.24
C ASP A 426 -7.87 -33.11 1.72
N ALA A 427 -9.17 -33.16 2.01
CA ALA A 427 -9.68 -32.90 3.36
C ALA A 427 -9.27 -33.95 4.42
N PRO A 428 -9.22 -35.27 4.13
CA PRO A 428 -8.60 -36.25 5.02
C PRO A 428 -7.15 -35.92 5.39
N LEU A 429 -6.28 -35.67 4.41
CA LEU A 429 -4.86 -35.34 4.65
C LEU A 429 -4.73 -34.01 5.40
N ALA A 430 -5.48 -32.98 5.01
CA ALA A 430 -5.52 -31.70 5.72
C ALA A 430 -5.87 -31.89 7.21
N ARG A 431 -6.88 -32.71 7.52
CA ARG A 431 -7.29 -33.01 8.90
C ARG A 431 -6.19 -33.75 9.67
N GLU A 432 -5.49 -34.69 9.04
CA GLU A 432 -4.33 -35.36 9.66
C GLU A 432 -3.21 -34.37 9.96
N LYS A 433 -2.80 -33.56 8.96
CA LYS A 433 -1.68 -32.62 9.06
C LYS A 433 -1.93 -31.49 10.05
N VAL A 434 -3.13 -30.91 10.06
CA VAL A 434 -3.54 -29.91 11.07
C VAL A 434 -3.50 -30.49 12.48
N ASN A 435 -3.93 -31.75 12.68
CA ASN A 435 -3.85 -32.40 13.97
C ASN A 435 -2.40 -32.64 14.44
N GLN A 436 -1.51 -33.05 13.52
CA GLN A 436 -0.07 -33.18 13.80
C GLN A 436 0.56 -31.82 14.16
N TRP A 437 0.26 -30.78 13.38
CA TRP A 437 0.75 -29.42 13.59
C TRP A 437 0.33 -28.82 14.94
N LEU A 438 -0.92 -29.02 15.36
CA LEU A 438 -1.39 -28.53 16.66
C LEU A 438 -0.60 -29.13 17.83
N VAL A 439 -0.25 -30.42 17.75
CA VAL A 439 0.61 -31.08 18.75
C VAL A 439 2.03 -30.51 18.72
N GLN A 440 2.64 -30.40 17.53
CA GLN A 440 3.99 -29.84 17.36
C GLN A 440 4.07 -28.39 17.87
N LEU A 441 3.08 -27.55 17.57
CA LEU A 441 3.00 -26.16 18.03
C LEU A 441 2.95 -26.07 19.56
N SER A 442 2.23 -26.97 20.23
CA SER A 442 2.17 -27.01 21.70
C SER A 442 3.54 -27.28 22.33
N THR A 443 4.33 -28.18 21.71
CA THR A 443 5.71 -28.49 22.11
C THR A 443 6.66 -27.33 21.84
N LEU A 444 6.54 -26.69 20.66
CA LEU A 444 7.38 -25.56 20.27
C LEU A 444 7.16 -24.34 21.18
N VAL A 445 5.91 -24.02 21.53
CA VAL A 445 5.60 -22.92 22.46
C VAL A 445 6.21 -23.19 23.84
N ALA A 446 6.09 -24.41 24.36
CA ALA A 446 6.69 -24.79 25.64
C ALA A 446 8.24 -24.68 25.61
N GLN A 447 8.89 -25.02 24.50
CA GLN A 447 10.34 -24.85 24.32
C GLN A 447 10.76 -23.38 24.22
N LEU A 448 10.04 -22.57 23.43
CA LEU A 448 10.31 -21.13 23.27
C LEU A 448 10.04 -20.33 24.54
N GLY A 449 9.17 -20.82 25.43
CA GLY A 449 8.89 -20.24 26.73
C GLY A 449 10.03 -20.29 27.74
N GLY A 450 11.16 -20.96 27.44
CA GLY A 450 12.20 -21.36 28.41
C GLY A 450 12.62 -20.32 29.46
N ASN A 451 12.82 -19.05 29.08
CA ASN A 451 13.23 -17.98 30.01
C ASN A 451 12.08 -17.11 30.53
N ASN A 452 10.86 -17.30 30.04
CA ASN A 452 9.69 -16.53 30.44
C ASN A 452 8.62 -17.46 31.06
N PRO A 453 8.47 -17.51 32.39
CA PRO A 453 7.55 -18.43 33.05
C PRO A 453 6.07 -18.19 32.69
N MET A 454 5.73 -17.04 32.10
CA MET A 454 4.40 -16.75 31.56
C MET A 454 4.14 -17.43 30.20
N LEU A 455 5.19 -17.71 29.42
CA LEU A 455 5.12 -18.38 28.10
C LEU A 455 5.53 -19.86 28.14
N ALA A 456 6.11 -20.33 29.26
CA ALA A 456 6.46 -21.73 29.47
C ALA A 456 5.24 -22.67 29.68
N GLN A 457 4.02 -22.14 29.66
CA GLN A 457 2.80 -22.93 29.78
C GLN A 457 2.46 -23.59 28.43
N PRO A 458 2.13 -24.90 28.41
CA PRO A 458 1.74 -25.56 27.17
C PRO A 458 0.42 -24.99 26.62
N LEU A 459 0.23 -25.09 25.29
CA LEU A 459 -1.05 -24.81 24.68
C LEU A 459 -2.08 -25.85 25.13
N SER A 460 -3.22 -25.38 25.67
CA SER A 460 -4.38 -26.22 25.92
C SER A 460 -5.23 -26.28 24.65
N ILE A 461 -5.37 -27.48 24.10
CA ILE A 461 -6.09 -27.77 22.86
C ILE A 461 -7.34 -28.57 23.21
N THR A 462 -8.50 -27.93 23.16
CA THR A 462 -9.78 -28.54 23.56
C THR A 462 -10.66 -28.83 22.34
N PRO A 463 -11.37 -29.98 22.27
CA PRO A 463 -12.37 -30.21 21.23
C PRO A 463 -13.49 -29.16 21.30
N VAL A 464 -13.96 -28.72 20.13
CA VAL A 464 -15.14 -27.84 19.99
C VAL A 464 -16.21 -28.62 19.27
N ASN A 465 -17.32 -28.89 19.96
CA ASN A 465 -18.49 -29.49 19.35
C ASN A 465 -19.29 -28.39 18.65
N ILE A 466 -19.32 -28.42 17.32
CA ILE A 466 -20.18 -27.57 16.50
C ILE A 466 -21.19 -28.49 15.81
N GLU A 467 -22.45 -28.06 15.82
CA GLU A 467 -23.55 -28.82 15.23
C GLU A 467 -23.31 -29.05 13.73
N GLY A 468 -23.44 -30.31 13.29
CA GLY A 468 -23.09 -30.73 11.92
C GLY A 468 -21.61 -30.52 11.54
N ALA A 469 -20.68 -30.47 12.49
CA ALA A 469 -19.28 -30.16 12.25
C ALA A 469 -18.33 -30.76 13.31
N GLU A 470 -17.75 -31.93 13.01
CA GLU A 470 -16.81 -32.64 13.89
C GLU A 470 -15.34 -32.27 13.65
N GLY A 471 -14.50 -32.53 14.65
CA GLY A 471 -13.03 -32.44 14.53
C GLY A 471 -12.45 -31.03 14.73
N PHE A 472 -13.26 -30.04 15.09
CA PHE A 472 -12.80 -28.70 15.46
C PHE A 472 -12.11 -28.68 16.83
N LYS A 473 -11.07 -27.85 16.94
CA LYS A 473 -10.25 -27.70 18.14
C LYS A 473 -10.01 -26.24 18.47
N GLN A 474 -10.23 -25.84 19.71
CA GLN A 474 -9.89 -24.53 20.23
C GLN A 474 -8.50 -24.58 20.85
N VAL A 475 -7.62 -23.68 20.42
CA VAL A 475 -6.28 -23.53 20.97
C VAL A 475 -6.29 -22.38 21.95
N THR A 476 -5.77 -22.60 23.15
CA THR A 476 -5.70 -21.59 24.20
C THR A 476 -4.31 -21.60 24.84
N HIS A 477 -3.76 -20.41 25.08
CA HIS A 477 -2.56 -20.22 25.89
C HIS A 477 -2.93 -19.37 27.11
N PRO A 478 -2.58 -19.73 28.35
CA PRO A 478 -3.04 -19.00 29.54
C PRO A 478 -2.82 -17.49 29.48
N ALA A 479 -1.63 -17.04 29.06
CA ALA A 479 -1.29 -15.62 28.93
C ALA A 479 -2.01 -14.89 27.77
N LEU A 480 -2.62 -15.62 26.83
CA LEU A 480 -3.35 -15.06 25.68
C LEU A 480 -4.86 -15.28 25.76
N MET A 481 -5.38 -15.94 26.81
CA MET A 481 -6.81 -16.28 26.93
C MET A 481 -7.76 -15.07 26.96
N MET A 482 -7.26 -13.87 27.27
CA MET A 482 -8.04 -12.62 27.21
C MET A 482 -7.95 -11.91 25.85
N LEU A 483 -7.03 -12.35 24.98
CA LEU A 483 -6.71 -11.73 23.69
C LEU A 483 -7.23 -12.54 22.51
N PHE A 484 -7.04 -13.86 22.53
CA PHE A 484 -7.30 -14.71 21.36
C PHE A 484 -7.48 -16.18 21.76
N ARG A 485 -8.45 -16.89 21.14
CA ARG A 485 -8.76 -18.31 21.40
C ARG A 485 -9.16 -19.06 20.12
N PRO A 486 -8.24 -19.20 19.15
CA PRO A 486 -8.59 -19.64 17.81
C PRO A 486 -9.20 -21.04 17.78
N VAL A 487 -10.21 -21.22 16.93
CA VAL A 487 -10.81 -22.51 16.60
C VAL A 487 -10.33 -22.93 15.21
N ILE A 488 -9.75 -24.12 15.10
CA ILE A 488 -9.17 -24.64 13.86
C ILE A 488 -9.76 -26.02 13.55
N GLY A 489 -10.05 -26.31 12.28
CA GLY A 489 -10.52 -27.62 11.81
C GLY A 489 -10.93 -27.65 10.34
N VAL A 490 -11.25 -28.83 9.82
CA VAL A 490 -11.50 -29.08 8.38
C VAL A 490 -12.91 -29.63 8.16
N LYS A 491 -13.74 -28.93 7.37
CA LYS A 491 -15.10 -29.32 6.99
C LYS A 491 -15.31 -29.08 5.49
N GLY A 492 -15.83 -30.08 4.78
CA GLY A 492 -15.97 -30.03 3.31
C GLY A 492 -14.62 -29.78 2.64
N GLU A 493 -14.61 -28.87 1.67
CA GLU A 493 -13.40 -28.45 0.92
C GLU A 493 -12.66 -27.28 1.60
N TYR A 494 -12.84 -27.02 2.90
CA TYR A 494 -12.15 -25.91 3.59
C TYR A 494 -11.52 -26.29 4.94
N LEU A 495 -10.30 -25.77 5.14
CA LEU A 495 -9.68 -25.55 6.45
C LEU A 495 -10.16 -24.21 6.98
N PHE A 496 -10.79 -24.22 8.16
CA PHE A 496 -11.26 -23.02 8.85
C PHE A 496 -10.31 -22.68 10.00
N VAL A 497 -10.08 -21.38 10.19
CA VAL A 497 -9.45 -20.76 11.37
C VAL A 497 -10.36 -19.61 11.80
N ALA A 498 -10.89 -19.65 13.02
CA ALA A 498 -11.85 -18.66 13.53
C ALA A 498 -11.42 -18.08 14.88
N SER A 499 -11.83 -16.85 15.19
CA SER A 499 -11.60 -16.21 16.50
C SER A 499 -12.32 -16.90 17.66
N SER A 500 -13.49 -17.48 17.39
CA SER A 500 -14.36 -18.09 18.39
C SER A 500 -15.25 -19.21 17.81
N PRO A 501 -15.79 -20.12 18.66
CA PRO A 501 -16.78 -21.10 18.23
C PRO A 501 -18.08 -20.47 17.68
N GLY A 502 -18.48 -19.31 18.20
CA GLY A 502 -19.71 -18.61 17.78
C GLY A 502 -19.62 -18.08 16.35
N ALA A 503 -18.49 -17.43 16.02
CA ALA A 503 -18.18 -16.98 14.66
C ALA A 503 -18.28 -18.13 13.65
N LEU A 504 -17.64 -19.25 13.97
CA LEU A 504 -17.61 -20.44 13.13
C LEU A 504 -19.00 -21.11 13.01
N LYS A 505 -19.79 -21.17 14.09
CA LYS A 505 -21.16 -21.69 14.05
C LYS A 505 -22.02 -20.89 13.05
N ASN A 506 -21.98 -19.55 13.10
CA ASN A 506 -22.80 -18.71 12.22
C ASN A 506 -22.41 -18.88 10.74
N VAL A 507 -21.12 -18.93 10.44
CA VAL A 507 -20.61 -19.21 9.07
C VAL A 507 -21.07 -20.57 8.57
N LEU A 508 -20.96 -21.63 9.38
CA LEU A 508 -21.36 -22.97 8.99
C LEU A 508 -22.88 -23.15 8.87
N ALA A 509 -23.68 -22.49 9.71
CA ALA A 509 -25.13 -22.47 9.60
C ALA A 509 -25.60 -21.69 8.36
N THR A 510 -24.87 -20.64 7.94
CA THR A 510 -25.16 -19.91 6.70
C THR A 510 -24.94 -20.82 5.48
N ALA A 511 -23.82 -21.55 5.45
CA ALA A 511 -23.53 -22.51 4.38
C ALA A 511 -24.53 -23.69 4.32
N ALA A 512 -25.15 -24.04 5.46
CA ALA A 512 -26.23 -25.02 5.52
C ALA A 512 -27.61 -24.46 5.07
N GLY A 513 -27.73 -23.13 4.89
CA GLY A 513 -29.01 -22.46 4.62
C GLY A 513 -29.89 -22.26 5.87
N GLU A 514 -29.35 -22.56 7.06
CA GLU A 514 -30.03 -22.45 8.36
C GLU A 514 -29.94 -21.04 8.96
N HIS A 515 -29.01 -20.22 8.46
CA HIS A 515 -28.79 -18.84 8.88
C HIS A 515 -28.89 -17.87 7.68
N PRO A 516 -29.52 -16.69 7.81
CA PRO A 516 -29.50 -15.64 6.78
C PRO A 516 -28.09 -15.28 6.32
N GLY A 517 -27.89 -15.16 5.00
CA GLY A 517 -26.63 -14.77 4.36
C GLY A 517 -26.51 -13.28 4.02
N ILE A 518 -25.32 -12.87 3.57
CA ILE A 518 -24.90 -11.49 3.29
C ILE A 518 -25.78 -10.77 2.25
N LEU A 519 -26.42 -11.50 1.33
CA LEU A 519 -27.39 -10.93 0.39
C LEU A 519 -28.65 -10.35 1.07
N GLN A 520 -28.87 -10.64 2.36
CA GLN A 520 -29.94 -10.07 3.18
C GLN A 520 -29.46 -8.90 4.07
N ASN A 521 -28.17 -8.55 4.05
CA ASN A 521 -27.62 -7.41 4.80
C ASN A 521 -28.00 -6.09 4.11
N GLU A 522 -28.64 -5.17 4.82
CA GLU A 522 -29.11 -3.91 4.25
C GLU A 522 -27.98 -3.00 3.76
N THR A 523 -26.86 -2.94 4.49
CA THR A 523 -25.67 -2.16 4.12
C THR A 523 -25.06 -2.72 2.83
N PHE A 524 -24.77 -4.03 2.78
CA PHE A 524 -24.19 -4.66 1.58
C PHE A 524 -25.12 -4.53 0.37
N ARG A 525 -26.44 -4.63 0.54
CA ARG A 525 -27.41 -4.41 -0.55
C ARG A 525 -27.43 -2.97 -1.06
N ARG A 526 -27.09 -1.97 -0.23
CA ARG A 526 -27.11 -0.53 -0.57
C ARG A 526 -25.78 -0.03 -1.14
N GLU A 527 -24.67 -0.57 -0.65
CA GLU A 527 -23.30 -0.04 -0.83
C GLU A 527 -22.31 -1.05 -1.42
N GLY A 528 -22.62 -2.33 -1.34
CA GLY A 528 -21.80 -3.41 -1.87
C GLY A 528 -21.90 -3.54 -3.39
N LEU A 529 -21.07 -4.43 -3.92
CA LEU A 529 -21.10 -4.84 -5.31
C LEU A 529 -21.55 -6.31 -5.37
N VAL A 530 -22.65 -6.58 -6.06
CA VAL A 530 -23.10 -7.95 -6.34
C VAL A 530 -22.68 -8.30 -7.78
N PRO A 531 -21.97 -9.42 -8.01
CA PRO A 531 -21.53 -9.82 -9.34
C PRO A 531 -22.66 -10.47 -10.15
N ASP A 532 -22.79 -10.07 -11.42
CA ASP A 532 -23.73 -10.67 -12.38
C ASP A 532 -23.28 -12.06 -12.90
N GLY A 533 -22.07 -12.50 -12.55
CA GLY A 533 -21.44 -13.71 -13.07
C GLY A 533 -20.18 -14.12 -12.31
N PRO A 534 -19.39 -15.09 -12.83
CA PRO A 534 -18.23 -15.60 -12.12
C PRO A 534 -17.11 -14.56 -11.96
N VAL A 535 -16.50 -14.52 -10.77
CA VAL A 535 -15.45 -13.54 -10.40
C VAL A 535 -14.16 -14.24 -9.99
N SER A 536 -13.02 -13.53 -10.07
CA SER A 536 -11.75 -14.00 -9.49
C SER A 536 -11.54 -13.50 -8.06
N ALA A 537 -12.10 -12.36 -7.71
CA ALA A 537 -12.20 -11.92 -6.32
C ALA A 537 -13.41 -11.00 -6.10
N ILE A 538 -13.87 -10.93 -4.86
CA ILE A 538 -14.87 -9.99 -4.38
C ILE A 538 -14.61 -9.66 -2.92
N SER A 539 -14.74 -8.39 -2.54
CA SER A 539 -14.64 -7.95 -1.16
C SER A 539 -15.69 -6.91 -0.80
N PHE A 540 -15.97 -6.81 0.48
CA PHE A 540 -16.73 -5.74 1.10
C PHE A 540 -16.14 -5.44 2.48
N THR A 541 -16.17 -4.19 2.91
CA THR A 541 -15.81 -3.78 4.28
C THR A 541 -16.67 -2.60 4.68
N ASP A 542 -17.49 -2.76 5.70
CA ASP A 542 -18.11 -1.67 6.46
C ASP A 542 -17.02 -1.00 7.31
N LEU A 543 -16.78 0.28 7.02
CA LEU A 543 -15.73 1.10 7.64
C LEU A 543 -16.29 1.96 8.79
N ARG A 544 -17.61 1.97 8.99
CA ARG A 544 -18.29 2.74 10.05
C ARG A 544 -17.74 2.41 11.42
N GLY A 545 -17.22 3.42 12.12
CA GLY A 545 -16.67 3.24 13.46
C GLY A 545 -15.34 2.47 13.51
N GLN A 546 -14.79 1.98 12.38
CA GLN A 546 -13.46 1.37 12.35
C GLN A 546 -12.39 2.39 12.77
N ALA A 547 -12.54 3.64 12.32
CA ALA A 547 -11.75 4.79 12.76
C ALA A 547 -11.81 5.01 14.29
N GLN A 548 -12.98 4.82 14.90
CA GLN A 548 -13.16 4.91 16.36
C GLN A 548 -12.48 3.74 17.08
N GLN A 549 -12.61 2.51 16.55
CA GLN A 549 -11.92 1.33 17.06
C GLN A 549 -10.39 1.48 16.96
N MET A 550 -9.87 2.00 15.85
CA MET A 550 -8.45 2.34 15.70
C MET A 550 -8.03 3.39 16.74
N GLY A 551 -8.83 4.42 16.97
CA GLY A 551 -8.61 5.40 18.03
C GLY A 551 -8.55 4.77 19.42
N THR A 552 -9.44 3.83 19.73
CA THR A 552 -9.42 3.06 20.99
C THR A 552 -8.16 2.21 21.12
N VAL A 553 -7.81 1.44 20.08
CA VAL A 553 -6.59 0.60 20.07
C VAL A 553 -5.34 1.46 20.24
N LEU A 554 -5.21 2.58 19.52
CA LEU A 554 -4.11 3.54 19.67
C LEU A 554 -4.08 4.19 21.07
N GLY A 555 -5.23 4.38 21.71
CA GLY A 555 -5.29 4.78 23.12
C GLY A 555 -4.70 3.72 24.06
N MET A 556 -4.96 2.43 23.80
CA MET A 556 -4.45 1.30 24.58
C MET A 556 -2.96 1.00 24.33
N VAL A 557 -2.37 1.47 23.21
CA VAL A 557 -0.92 1.38 22.94
C VAL A 557 -0.07 1.95 24.08
N GLY A 558 -0.57 2.97 24.79
CA GLY A 558 0.08 3.51 25.99
C GLY A 558 0.24 2.50 27.13
N MET A 559 -0.70 1.56 27.31
CA MET A 559 -0.60 0.51 28.34
C MET A 559 0.52 -0.50 28.01
N PHE A 560 0.74 -0.83 26.74
CA PHE A 560 1.84 -1.70 26.33
C PHE A 560 3.21 -1.08 26.69
N GLY A 561 3.32 0.25 26.70
CA GLY A 561 4.52 0.97 27.14
C GLY A 561 4.89 0.78 28.62
N ALA A 562 3.94 0.36 29.46
CA ALA A 562 4.18 0.07 30.88
C ALA A 562 4.80 -1.32 31.12
N PHE A 563 4.67 -2.25 30.16
CA PHE A 563 5.25 -3.60 30.24
C PHE A 563 6.69 -3.68 29.70
N ILE A 564 7.24 -2.57 29.20
CA ILE A 564 8.60 -2.51 28.67
C ILE A 564 9.58 -2.30 29.83
N PRO A 565 10.57 -3.19 30.03
CA PRO A 565 11.58 -3.05 31.07
C PRO A 565 12.25 -1.67 30.99
N ALA A 566 12.35 -0.99 32.13
CA ALA A 566 12.86 0.39 32.20
C ALA A 566 14.38 0.50 31.91
N ASP A 567 15.07 -0.64 31.99
CA ASP A 567 16.50 -0.86 31.77
C ASP A 567 16.87 -1.17 30.30
N ASP A 568 15.89 -1.39 29.40
CA ASP A 568 16.19 -1.52 27.97
C ASP A 568 16.69 -0.16 27.41
N PRO A 569 17.92 -0.05 26.85
CA PRO A 569 18.45 1.20 26.30
C PRO A 569 17.62 1.77 25.13
N LYS A 570 16.69 1.00 24.55
CA LYS A 570 15.75 1.44 23.52
C LYS A 570 14.40 1.88 24.09
N ALA A 571 14.13 1.67 25.39
CA ALA A 571 12.83 1.98 26.01
C ALA A 571 12.44 3.45 25.83
N GLY A 572 13.40 4.39 25.88
CA GLY A 572 13.13 5.81 25.64
C GLY A 572 12.62 6.11 24.23
N VAL A 573 13.28 5.57 23.20
CA VAL A 573 12.86 5.71 21.79
C VAL A 573 11.51 5.03 21.58
N PHE A 574 11.31 3.83 22.13
CA PHE A 574 10.05 3.11 22.00
C PHE A 574 8.90 3.86 22.68
N LYS A 575 9.07 4.34 23.91
CA LYS A 575 8.08 5.16 24.63
C LYS A 575 7.74 6.45 23.87
N ALA A 576 8.72 7.11 23.24
CA ALA A 576 8.46 8.26 22.37
C ALA A 576 7.60 7.88 21.14
N VAL A 577 7.88 6.74 20.50
CA VAL A 577 7.06 6.22 19.39
C VAL A 577 5.64 5.87 19.84
N LEU A 578 5.46 5.21 20.99
CA LEU A 578 4.13 4.94 21.55
C LEU A 578 3.36 6.24 21.87
N GLY A 579 4.04 7.25 22.41
CA GLY A 579 3.44 8.57 22.68
C GLY A 579 2.98 9.28 21.40
N MET A 580 3.74 9.17 20.30
CA MET A 580 3.30 9.65 18.98
C MET A 580 2.10 8.87 18.45
N LEU A 581 2.07 7.55 18.62
CA LEU A 581 0.93 6.71 18.22
C LEU A 581 -0.34 7.05 19.01
N GLN A 582 -0.25 7.32 20.31
CA GLN A 582 -1.39 7.73 21.13
C GLN A 582 -1.98 9.07 20.65
N LYS A 583 -1.12 10.02 20.24
CA LYS A 583 -1.55 11.31 19.67
C LYS A 583 -2.24 11.20 18.30
N LEU A 584 -2.12 10.07 17.61
CA LEU A 584 -2.87 9.80 16.39
C LEU A 584 -4.32 9.37 16.64
N GLY A 585 -4.74 9.09 17.89
CA GLY A 585 -6.12 8.69 18.20
C GLY A 585 -7.19 9.65 17.65
N PRO A 586 -7.12 10.98 17.92
CA PRO A 586 -8.02 11.97 17.33
C PRO A 586 -7.93 12.08 15.80
N VAL A 587 -6.75 11.85 15.22
CA VAL A 587 -6.57 11.84 13.76
C VAL A 587 -7.28 10.64 13.15
N GLY A 588 -7.16 9.46 13.76
CA GLY A 588 -7.90 8.26 13.38
C GLY A 588 -9.42 8.50 13.45
N ALA A 589 -9.91 9.09 14.54
CA ALA A 589 -11.33 9.46 14.67
C ALA A 589 -11.80 10.46 13.60
N ALA A 590 -10.96 11.41 13.18
CA ALA A 590 -11.27 12.35 12.09
C ALA A 590 -11.38 11.67 10.72
N VAL A 591 -10.90 10.43 10.56
CA VAL A 591 -11.05 9.59 9.37
C VAL A 591 -12.37 8.78 9.40
N ASP A 592 -13.22 8.93 10.42
CA ASP A 592 -14.55 8.30 10.50
C ASP A 592 -15.60 8.94 9.55
N TYR A 593 -15.22 9.22 8.31
CA TYR A 593 -16.10 9.64 7.22
C TYR A 593 -16.20 8.60 6.09
N TYR A 594 -15.38 7.55 6.11
CA TYR A 594 -15.60 6.39 5.26
C TYR A 594 -16.81 5.59 5.80
N GLU A 595 -17.72 5.19 4.92
CA GLU A 595 -18.82 4.29 5.26
C GLU A 595 -18.49 2.85 4.92
N SER A 596 -18.05 2.58 3.70
CA SER A 596 -17.72 1.22 3.27
C SER A 596 -16.87 1.23 2.01
N THR A 597 -16.18 0.13 1.75
CA THR A 597 -15.57 -0.16 0.44
C THR A 597 -16.03 -1.52 -0.08
N ALA A 598 -16.19 -1.64 -1.39
CA ALA A 598 -16.56 -2.88 -2.07
C ALA A 598 -15.69 -3.04 -3.32
N SER A 599 -15.23 -4.25 -3.63
CA SER A 599 -14.53 -4.52 -4.89
C SER A 599 -14.99 -5.82 -5.54
N ILE A 600 -14.99 -5.86 -6.88
CA ILE A 600 -15.12 -7.08 -7.68
C ILE A 600 -13.97 -7.11 -8.67
N SER A 601 -13.33 -8.28 -8.82
CA SER A 601 -12.33 -8.57 -9.84
C SER A 601 -12.77 -9.72 -10.74
N THR A 602 -12.49 -9.62 -12.03
CA THR A 602 -12.71 -10.67 -13.04
C THR A 602 -11.42 -10.95 -13.80
N PHE A 603 -11.28 -12.14 -14.40
CA PHE A 603 -10.12 -12.50 -15.21
C PHE A 603 -10.54 -13.28 -16.47
N ASP A 604 -10.09 -12.83 -17.65
CA ASP A 604 -10.42 -13.43 -18.95
C ASP A 604 -9.34 -14.39 -19.50
N GLY A 605 -8.30 -14.66 -18.71
CA GLY A 605 -7.11 -15.42 -19.15
C GLY A 605 -5.94 -14.57 -19.65
N ARG A 606 -6.11 -13.24 -19.77
CA ARG A 606 -5.12 -12.24 -20.23
C ARG A 606 -5.18 -10.91 -19.49
N ARG A 607 -6.31 -10.54 -18.92
CA ARG A 607 -6.57 -9.26 -18.24
C ARG A 607 -7.29 -9.52 -16.92
N ILE A 608 -6.84 -8.88 -15.85
CA ILE A 608 -7.63 -8.71 -14.63
C ILE A 608 -8.34 -7.37 -14.77
N GLN A 609 -9.66 -7.33 -14.59
CA GLN A 609 -10.41 -6.08 -14.46
C GLN A 609 -11.06 -6.03 -13.08
N THR A 610 -10.83 -4.93 -12.36
CA THR A 610 -11.35 -4.68 -11.02
C THR A 610 -12.21 -3.42 -11.03
N ARG A 611 -13.35 -3.46 -10.35
CA ARG A 611 -14.16 -2.29 -10.01
C ARG A 611 -14.20 -2.17 -8.49
N THR A 612 -13.88 -0.98 -7.98
CA THR A 612 -13.94 -0.64 -6.56
C THR A 612 -14.92 0.50 -6.37
N ILE A 613 -15.77 0.44 -5.34
CA ILE A 613 -16.58 1.57 -4.87
C ILE A 613 -16.17 1.86 -3.43
N THR A 614 -15.96 3.13 -3.12
CA THR A 614 -15.83 3.62 -1.74
C THR A 614 -16.97 4.60 -1.45
N ASN A 615 -17.75 4.33 -0.40
CA ASN A 615 -18.87 5.14 0.04
C ASN A 615 -18.44 6.02 1.22
N TYR A 616 -18.98 7.24 1.29
CA TYR A 616 -18.61 8.24 2.29
C TYR A 616 -19.81 8.88 2.98
N LYS A 617 -19.61 9.31 4.23
CA LYS A 617 -20.59 10.08 4.99
C LYS A 617 -20.66 11.51 4.41
N PRO A 618 -21.86 12.13 4.37
CA PRO A 618 -21.95 13.55 4.06
C PRO A 618 -21.10 14.36 5.04
N TYR A 619 -20.45 15.42 4.56
CA TYR A 619 -19.76 16.34 5.44
C TYR A 619 -20.77 17.13 6.28
N VAL A 620 -20.63 17.05 7.60
CA VAL A 620 -21.39 17.86 8.55
C VAL A 620 -20.42 18.86 9.15
N GLU A 621 -20.69 20.16 8.94
CA GLU A 621 -19.85 21.21 9.51
C GLU A 621 -19.93 21.15 11.05
N PRO A 622 -18.78 21.12 11.77
CA PRO A 622 -18.80 21.14 13.22
C PRO A 622 -19.50 22.41 13.71
N PRO A 623 -20.34 22.33 14.76
CA PRO A 623 -20.93 23.54 15.32
C PRO A 623 -19.82 24.52 15.71
N PRO A 624 -20.01 25.84 15.51
CA PRO A 624 -19.01 26.83 15.89
C PRO A 624 -18.65 26.65 17.36
N PRO A 625 -17.37 26.83 17.75
CA PRO A 625 -16.97 26.65 19.13
C PRO A 625 -17.84 27.55 20.01
N ALA A 626 -18.50 26.95 21.00
CA ALA A 626 -19.38 27.67 21.90
C ALA A 626 -18.64 28.92 22.39
N SER A 627 -19.21 30.09 22.12
CA SER A 627 -18.63 31.36 22.55
C SER A 627 -18.35 31.24 24.03
N LYS A 628 -17.07 31.36 24.44
CA LYS A 628 -16.72 31.42 25.86
C LYS A 628 -17.70 32.41 26.50
N PRO A 629 -18.38 32.05 27.61
CA PRO A 629 -19.20 33.01 28.33
C PRO A 629 -18.36 34.27 28.49
N ALA A 630 -18.83 35.40 27.95
CA ALA A 630 -18.09 36.64 28.09
C ALA A 630 -17.90 36.85 29.59
N ASP A 631 -16.64 36.90 30.03
CA ASP A 631 -16.30 36.90 31.45
C ASP A 631 -17.17 37.94 32.14
N ALA A 632 -18.10 37.47 32.97
CA ALA A 632 -19.13 38.31 33.54
C ALA A 632 -18.40 39.38 34.35
N ALA A 633 -18.43 40.61 33.85
CA ALA A 633 -17.59 41.68 34.36
C ALA A 633 -17.75 41.75 35.86
N ALA A 634 -16.65 41.54 36.59
CA ALA A 634 -16.66 41.52 38.04
C ALA A 634 -17.16 42.87 38.51
N GLY A 635 -18.42 42.90 38.97
CA GLY A 635 -19.03 44.11 39.51
C GLY A 635 -18.25 44.54 40.74
N THR A 636 -17.50 45.62 40.60
CA THR A 636 -17.08 46.43 41.75
C THR A 636 -18.33 47.11 42.30
N GLU A 637 -18.93 46.50 43.32
CA GLU A 637 -19.75 47.25 44.29
C GLU A 637 -18.82 48.04 45.22
N GLU A 638 -19.31 49.20 45.65
CA GLU A 638 -18.58 50.27 46.37
C GLU A 638 -18.28 49.97 47.85
#